data_AF-A0A2M7KUC8-F1
#
_entry.id   AF-A0A2M7KUC8-F1
#
_cell.length_a   1.000
_cell.length_b   1.000
_cell.length_c   1.000
_cell.angle_alpha   90.00
_cell.angle_beta   90.00
_cell.angle_gamma   90.00
#
_symmetry.space_group_name_H-M   'P 1'
#
loop_
_entity.id
_entity.type
_entity.pdbx_description
1 polymer ?
#
loop_
_entity_poly.entity_id
_entity_poly.type
_entity_poly.pdbx_seq_one_letter_code
_entity_poly.pdbx_strand_id
1 'polypeptide(L)'
;MNLAARLKNPLNKYRPIPFWSWNERLTVDETRRQIAEMDKAGIGGYFMHARGGLQTPYLGEEWMDNIAAGIDEARKRDMGAWVYDENGWPSGFGDGRVNGLGIEYQQKYLRMDPVGADPGVRPEDEDRTITVVAGSDGQRLRFHYEVNPFYVDTLDAHVVKTFIETILDEYAARFPDDLGKALPGVFTDEPQVSRNGIPWSFTLPGKYREAYDEELLPLLPQLFSPVDLPTGEGEAPAEPCGSTPSAVTAARREPRPPVSYKRTRYRFWHLVQELFVTSFTQQMYDWCERHGAQLTGHMVLEETLLSQVTSNAAVMPHYEFFHVPGMDWLGRHIDPPTTPLQVASVAHQLGRKQILSETFALCGWNVSWEELKWLFEWQAVRGVTQLCQHLEGYSLRGIRKRDYPPSLFYQQPWWDKYRAFNDYVSRLGMLLAEGEVQFDVLVIHPQSSAWLAFDNGKNDGIHELFQPFLDVTKTLEGAHVPFHYGDERILARHGEVELRGTGFRTCDRGASFPACGLRVGNQLYFAVIVPPCETLARSTVELLQQYADAGGALVWVGGKPTLVEGEPSAELPALAQRGESVPDCTVLETCLPKQAYRLSVIDDHGAEIERIAATHRHFADYDGRGPADFYFLANADNASGYEVVVRLLGKSAERLVLETGATEPLPFTREVNEVAIRHTFAPMDSLALLVYADDRALPVAMPALVAVPAKGTEFLDLASKATPASVAVPAECTDSLDSASKATSLDGEWELQLLDPNALTLDYCDFWIDRKLIAENEHISVVQGRCLEYGRPVDLRLRFPVRAAWDFDPDGELYLVLERPDDFQIMVNGAPLTAHDAGHYRDTSFRKLSVKGLLRPGRNEILLETRFAQSPAVYEQLERAKVFEAEKNKLTFNSEIEAVYLIGDFGVVTPEPFEQLPRHALRCPGDFLLTRAPSSIPLADLVQHGLPFFNGTVRLTRTVTLAADEIHGRRFRFADMRAHVASLSVNGTSVKEWFWRPFEANLDGLLRPGENEFVLELTNGLRNLLGPHHLEEGESYAVAPPSFYKEPSVFGCAGQWNEGYCFVEFGVEGTQIA
;
A
#
# COMPACT_ATOMS: atom_id res chain seq x y z
N MET A 1 -10.06 -32.21 4.11
CA MET A 1 -10.40 -31.65 2.80
C MET A 1 -9.10 -31.15 2.18
N ASN A 2 -8.78 -31.58 0.94
CA ASN A 2 -7.55 -31.18 0.24
C ASN A 2 -7.60 -29.70 -0.17
N LEU A 3 -6.47 -29.14 -0.63
CA LEU A 3 -6.35 -27.72 -0.93
C LEU A 3 -7.26 -27.31 -2.10
N ALA A 4 -7.36 -28.14 -3.14
CA ALA A 4 -8.25 -27.93 -4.28
C ALA A 4 -9.72 -27.71 -3.86
N ALA A 5 -10.23 -28.50 -2.91
CA ALA A 5 -11.59 -28.34 -2.42
C ALA A 5 -11.76 -27.07 -1.55
N ARG A 6 -10.72 -26.63 -0.83
CA ARG A 6 -10.74 -25.38 -0.05
C ARG A 6 -10.76 -24.13 -0.93
N LEU A 7 -10.23 -24.17 -2.16
CA LEU A 7 -10.26 -23.02 -3.07
C LEU A 7 -11.67 -22.59 -3.42
N LYS A 8 -12.64 -23.50 -3.44
CA LYS A 8 -14.05 -23.14 -3.73
C LYS A 8 -14.63 -22.18 -2.70
N ASN A 9 -14.21 -22.30 -1.44
CA ASN A 9 -14.59 -21.41 -0.36
C ASN A 9 -13.42 -21.24 0.61
N PRO A 10 -12.55 -20.23 0.38
CA PRO A 10 -11.41 -19.95 1.25
C PRO A 10 -11.85 -19.72 2.70
N LEU A 11 -11.04 -20.19 3.65
CA LEU A 11 -11.26 -19.95 5.07
C LEU A 11 -11.00 -18.47 5.41
N ASN A 12 -11.70 -17.94 6.42
CA ASN A 12 -11.61 -16.53 6.81
C ASN A 12 -10.21 -16.07 7.17
N LYS A 13 -9.35 -16.96 7.69
CA LYS A 13 -7.95 -16.64 7.98
C LYS A 13 -7.08 -16.28 6.76
N TYR A 14 -7.52 -16.55 5.53
CA TYR A 14 -6.84 -16.12 4.30
C TYR A 14 -7.57 -14.98 3.59
N ARG A 15 -8.76 -14.61 4.09
CA ARG A 15 -9.51 -13.49 3.54
C ARG A 15 -8.88 -12.17 3.98
N PRO A 16 -9.21 -11.07 3.28
CA PRO A 16 -8.71 -9.76 3.66
C PRO A 16 -9.13 -9.37 5.08
N ILE A 17 -8.30 -8.57 5.73
CA ILE A 17 -8.51 -8.01 7.07
C ILE A 17 -8.21 -6.53 6.96
N PRO A 18 -9.20 -5.67 6.77
CA PRO A 18 -8.91 -4.31 6.38
C PRO A 18 -9.03 -3.33 7.54
N PHE A 19 -8.63 -2.09 7.30
CA PHE A 19 -8.75 -1.02 8.28
C PHE A 19 -10.17 -0.48 8.35
N TRP A 20 -10.90 -0.96 9.35
CA TRP A 20 -12.21 -0.44 9.68
C TRP A 20 -12.09 0.83 10.52
N SER A 21 -12.16 1.96 9.85
CA SER A 21 -11.95 3.28 10.43
C SER A 21 -13.16 3.72 11.25
N TRP A 22 -13.05 3.58 12.57
CA TRP A 22 -13.97 4.11 13.57
C TRP A 22 -13.75 5.62 13.69
N ASN A 23 -14.50 6.35 12.88
CA ASN A 23 -14.34 7.78 12.67
C ASN A 23 -15.62 8.56 12.99
N GLU A 24 -16.56 8.02 13.76
CA GLU A 24 -17.86 8.65 14.05
C GLU A 24 -18.23 8.45 15.52
N ARG A 25 -19.39 8.95 15.96
CA ARG A 25 -20.02 8.38 17.16
C ARG A 25 -20.42 6.94 16.88
N LEU A 26 -19.82 6.01 17.61
CA LEU A 26 -20.04 4.58 17.46
C LEU A 26 -21.34 4.17 18.15
N THR A 27 -22.05 3.22 17.55
CA THR A 27 -23.23 2.59 18.15
C THR A 27 -23.18 1.09 17.91
N VAL A 28 -23.55 0.31 18.91
CA VAL A 28 -23.51 -1.16 18.85
C VAL A 28 -24.31 -1.71 17.66
N ASP A 29 -25.48 -1.15 17.36
CA ASP A 29 -26.33 -1.63 16.26
C ASP A 29 -25.68 -1.42 14.89
N GLU A 30 -25.09 -0.25 14.66
CA GLU A 30 -24.39 0.05 13.41
C GLU A 30 -23.10 -0.76 13.28
N THR A 31 -22.34 -0.91 14.37
CA THR A 31 -21.17 -1.80 14.46
C THR A 31 -21.53 -3.22 14.01
N ARG A 32 -22.62 -3.81 14.54
CA ARG A 32 -23.08 -5.14 14.15
C ARG A 32 -23.54 -5.22 12.70
N ARG A 33 -24.25 -4.19 12.21
CA ARG A 33 -24.71 -4.10 10.82
C ARG A 33 -23.52 -4.09 9.86
N GLN A 34 -22.52 -3.25 10.13
CA GLN A 34 -21.33 -3.09 9.29
C GLN A 34 -20.49 -4.39 9.24
N ILE A 35 -20.33 -5.09 10.36
CA ILE A 35 -19.67 -6.41 10.38
C ILE A 35 -20.44 -7.43 9.53
N ALA A 36 -21.78 -7.40 9.56
CA ALA A 36 -22.59 -8.26 8.70
C ALA A 36 -22.44 -7.92 7.21
N GLU A 37 -22.18 -6.66 6.85
CA GLU A 37 -21.86 -6.28 5.47
C GLU A 37 -20.49 -6.79 5.04
N MET A 38 -19.47 -6.71 5.90
CA MET A 38 -18.13 -7.24 5.63
C MET A 38 -18.15 -8.75 5.35
N ASP A 39 -18.88 -9.52 6.18
CA ASP A 39 -19.05 -10.97 6.01
C ASP A 39 -19.71 -11.33 4.66
N LYS A 40 -20.76 -10.60 4.27
CA LYS A 40 -21.40 -10.79 2.95
C LYS A 40 -20.44 -10.53 1.80
N ALA A 41 -19.57 -9.53 1.94
CA ALA A 41 -18.54 -9.19 0.97
C ALA A 41 -17.32 -10.13 1.01
N GLY A 42 -17.29 -11.14 1.87
CA GLY A 42 -16.20 -12.11 1.93
C GLY A 42 -14.93 -11.58 2.59
N ILE A 43 -15.05 -10.66 3.54
CA ILE A 43 -13.96 -10.19 4.40
C ILE A 43 -13.78 -11.15 5.59
N GLY A 44 -12.55 -11.41 6.01
CA GLY A 44 -12.19 -12.42 7.03
C GLY A 44 -12.04 -11.88 8.45
N GLY A 45 -11.92 -10.57 8.61
CA GLY A 45 -11.67 -9.90 9.87
C GLY A 45 -11.62 -8.40 9.67
N TYR A 46 -11.30 -7.65 10.71
CA TYR A 46 -11.18 -6.18 10.65
C TYR A 46 -10.29 -5.68 11.79
N PHE A 47 -9.52 -4.64 11.51
CA PHE A 47 -8.82 -3.84 12.52
C PHE A 47 -9.74 -2.71 12.98
N MET A 48 -10.07 -2.65 14.27
CA MET A 48 -10.96 -1.62 14.84
C MET A 48 -10.19 -0.31 15.04
N HIS A 49 -9.91 0.38 13.94
CA HIS A 49 -8.97 1.50 13.83
C HIS A 49 -9.64 2.83 14.24
N ALA A 50 -9.25 3.38 15.40
CA ALA A 50 -9.64 4.73 15.80
C ALA A 50 -9.05 5.78 14.84
N ARG A 51 -9.89 6.63 14.24
CA ARG A 51 -9.46 7.54 13.17
C ARG A 51 -10.09 8.93 13.28
N GLY A 52 -9.48 9.90 12.59
CA GLY A 52 -9.91 11.29 12.55
C GLY A 52 -11.43 11.44 12.36
N GLY A 53 -12.06 12.21 13.24
CA GLY A 53 -13.51 12.35 13.30
C GLY A 53 -14.22 11.50 14.36
N LEU A 54 -13.51 10.62 15.08
CA LEU A 54 -14.03 9.81 16.18
C LEU A 54 -14.65 10.67 17.30
N GLN A 55 -15.97 10.53 17.50
CA GLN A 55 -16.69 11.26 18.56
C GLN A 55 -16.84 10.45 19.85
N THR A 56 -16.72 9.12 19.75
CA THR A 56 -16.73 8.23 20.93
C THR A 56 -15.38 8.29 21.65
N PRO A 57 -15.32 8.56 22.97
CA PRO A 57 -14.06 8.64 23.69
C PRO A 57 -13.24 7.35 23.61
N TYR A 58 -11.99 7.45 23.17
CA TYR A 58 -11.07 6.31 23.04
C TYR A 58 -10.82 5.63 24.41
N LEU A 59 -10.92 4.29 24.42
CA LEU A 59 -10.89 3.43 25.61
C LEU A 59 -11.97 3.74 26.67
N GLY A 60 -13.00 4.51 26.34
CA GLY A 60 -14.16 4.72 27.21
C GLY A 60 -15.12 3.53 27.22
N GLU A 61 -16.14 3.57 28.08
CA GLU A 61 -17.14 2.49 28.17
C GLU A 61 -17.92 2.32 26.84
N GLU A 62 -18.33 3.41 26.17
CA GLU A 62 -18.98 3.32 24.85
C GLU A 62 -18.06 2.70 23.78
N TRP A 63 -16.74 2.94 23.86
CA TRP A 63 -15.75 2.29 22.98
C TRP A 63 -15.71 0.79 23.26
N MET A 64 -15.57 0.40 24.53
CA MET A 64 -15.49 -1.00 24.95
C MET A 64 -16.77 -1.79 24.66
N ASP A 65 -17.95 -1.16 24.72
CA ASP A 65 -19.22 -1.77 24.30
C ASP A 65 -19.21 -2.13 22.80
N ASN A 66 -18.62 -1.26 21.96
CA ASN A 66 -18.46 -1.54 20.54
C ASN A 66 -17.40 -2.61 20.27
N ILE A 67 -16.29 -2.63 21.02
CA ILE A 67 -15.29 -3.71 20.97
C ILE A 67 -15.96 -5.05 21.31
N ALA A 68 -16.74 -5.10 22.39
CA ALA A 68 -17.48 -6.30 22.82
C ALA A 68 -18.46 -6.78 21.74
N ALA A 69 -19.17 -5.84 21.10
CA ALA A 69 -20.05 -6.15 19.98
C ALA A 69 -19.28 -6.69 18.76
N GLY A 70 -18.12 -6.10 18.46
CA GLY A 70 -17.20 -6.57 17.43
C GLY A 70 -16.73 -8.00 17.67
N ILE A 71 -16.26 -8.31 18.88
CA ILE A 71 -15.84 -9.66 19.27
C ILE A 71 -17.00 -10.66 19.16
N ASP A 72 -18.19 -10.29 19.64
CA ASP A 72 -19.37 -11.17 19.59
C ASP A 72 -19.81 -11.49 18.16
N GLU A 73 -19.85 -10.51 17.25
CA GLU A 73 -20.19 -10.76 15.85
C GLU A 73 -19.10 -11.54 15.11
N ALA A 74 -17.83 -11.31 15.44
CA ALA A 74 -16.69 -12.07 14.91
C ALA A 74 -16.82 -13.56 15.25
N ARG A 75 -17.14 -13.91 16.51
CA ARG A 75 -17.39 -15.31 16.91
C ARG A 75 -18.50 -15.98 16.12
N LYS A 76 -19.59 -15.25 15.84
CA LYS A 76 -20.75 -15.80 15.10
C LYS A 76 -20.43 -16.11 13.64
N ARG A 77 -19.41 -15.45 13.07
CA ARG A 77 -19.07 -15.49 11.64
C ARG A 77 -17.69 -16.11 11.35
N ASP A 78 -16.97 -16.56 12.37
CA ASP A 78 -15.59 -17.05 12.25
C ASP A 78 -14.64 -15.97 11.69
N MET A 79 -14.85 -14.71 12.08
CA MET A 79 -13.99 -13.58 11.68
C MET A 79 -12.99 -13.24 12.79
N GLY A 80 -11.91 -12.51 12.44
CA GLY A 80 -10.97 -11.94 13.42
C GLY A 80 -11.28 -10.47 13.72
N ALA A 81 -11.65 -10.13 14.96
CA ALA A 81 -11.72 -8.74 15.42
C ALA A 81 -10.37 -8.33 16.00
N TRP A 82 -9.57 -7.53 15.30
CA TRP A 82 -8.22 -7.19 15.74
C TRP A 82 -8.19 -5.87 16.51
N VAL A 83 -7.39 -5.83 17.58
CA VAL A 83 -7.09 -4.58 18.29
C VAL A 83 -6.19 -3.74 17.41
N TYR A 84 -6.56 -2.48 17.24
CA TYR A 84 -5.67 -1.45 16.75
C TYR A 84 -5.16 -0.67 17.99
N ASP A 85 -3.84 -0.58 18.17
CA ASP A 85 -3.23 -0.20 19.46
C ASP A 85 -3.16 1.30 19.75
N GLU A 86 -3.75 2.15 18.92
CA GLU A 86 -3.61 3.60 19.03
C GLU A 86 -4.89 4.37 18.64
N ASN A 87 -4.99 5.64 19.06
CA ASN A 87 -5.94 6.60 18.49
C ASN A 87 -5.26 7.38 17.34
N GLY A 88 -5.58 7.03 16.10
CA GLY A 88 -4.80 7.44 14.92
C GLY A 88 -3.47 6.67 14.82
N TRP A 89 -2.47 7.26 14.20
CA TRP A 89 -1.13 6.68 14.01
C TRP A 89 -0.08 7.79 14.13
N PRO A 90 1.21 7.50 14.40
CA PRO A 90 1.84 6.18 14.58
C PRO A 90 1.71 5.58 16.00
N SER A 91 1.85 4.27 16.16
CA SER A 91 1.70 3.57 17.44
C SER A 91 2.75 3.94 18.49
N GLY A 92 2.35 3.96 19.76
CA GLY A 92 3.24 4.02 20.93
C GLY A 92 2.94 5.17 21.91
N PHE A 93 2.11 6.14 21.53
CA PHE A 93 1.86 7.33 22.36
C PHE A 93 0.59 7.24 23.23
N GLY A 94 -0.30 6.29 22.93
CA GLY A 94 -1.46 5.92 23.71
C GLY A 94 -2.46 7.06 23.90
N ASP A 95 -2.89 7.69 22.81
CA ASP A 95 -3.80 8.85 22.79
C ASP A 95 -3.30 10.07 23.61
N GLY A 96 -1.98 10.21 23.74
CA GLY A 96 -1.33 11.28 24.49
C GLY A 96 -1.03 10.92 25.94
N ARG A 97 -1.46 9.75 26.41
CA ARG A 97 -1.35 9.34 27.81
C ARG A 97 0.10 9.03 28.21
N VAL A 98 0.93 8.55 27.28
CA VAL A 98 2.31 8.15 27.56
C VAL A 98 3.26 9.34 27.46
N ASN A 99 3.28 10.02 26.32
CA ASN A 99 4.09 11.24 26.10
C ASN A 99 3.64 12.41 27.01
N GLY A 100 2.41 12.38 27.53
CA GLY A 100 1.91 13.33 28.54
C GLY A 100 2.55 13.19 29.93
N LEU A 101 3.28 12.11 30.22
CA LEU A 101 3.94 11.88 31.51
C LEU A 101 5.21 12.71 31.73
N GLY A 102 5.71 13.36 30.68
CA GLY A 102 6.81 14.32 30.75
C GLY A 102 7.98 13.96 29.83
N ILE A 103 9.02 14.79 29.90
CA ILE A 103 10.15 14.79 28.96
C ILE A 103 10.88 13.45 28.86
N GLU A 104 10.89 12.64 29.93
CA GLU A 104 11.49 11.30 29.91
C GLU A 104 10.81 10.40 28.87
N TYR A 105 9.49 10.48 28.75
CA TYR A 105 8.67 9.65 27.86
C TYR A 105 8.58 10.17 26.42
N GLN A 106 8.93 11.44 26.20
CA GLN A 106 8.76 12.12 24.90
C GLN A 106 9.90 11.80 23.94
N GLN A 107 9.62 11.71 22.64
CA GLN A 107 10.65 11.50 21.60
C GLN A 107 11.63 12.68 21.57
N LYS A 108 12.92 12.40 21.35
CA LYS A 108 13.99 13.41 21.34
C LYS A 108 14.89 13.25 20.12
N TYR A 109 15.42 14.37 19.64
CA TYR A 109 16.35 14.41 18.51
C TYR A 109 17.66 15.08 18.90
N LEU A 110 18.78 14.53 18.44
CA LEU A 110 20.08 15.13 18.64
C LEU A 110 20.29 16.30 17.66
N ARG A 111 20.83 17.41 18.16
CA ARG A 111 21.17 18.62 17.41
C ARG A 111 22.58 19.09 17.73
N MET A 112 23.16 19.88 16.82
CA MET A 112 24.52 20.40 16.93
C MET A 112 24.56 21.86 16.46
N ASP A 113 25.09 22.74 17.32
CA ASP A 113 25.36 24.14 16.99
C ASP A 113 26.81 24.54 17.29
N PRO A 114 27.41 25.45 16.52
CA PRO A 114 28.66 26.08 16.89
C PRO A 114 28.49 27.05 18.07
N VAL A 115 29.33 26.91 19.11
CA VAL A 115 29.32 27.76 20.30
C VAL A 115 29.73 29.20 19.92
N GLY A 116 28.86 30.16 20.22
CA GLY A 116 29.11 31.59 19.99
C GLY A 116 28.67 32.12 18.62
N ALA A 117 27.99 31.31 17.80
CA ALA A 117 27.49 31.73 16.49
C ALA A 117 26.11 32.42 16.52
N ASP A 118 25.36 32.31 17.63
CA ASP A 118 24.01 32.89 17.74
C ASP A 118 23.86 33.80 18.99
N PRO A 119 23.58 35.11 18.83
CA PRO A 119 23.22 36.00 19.94
C PRO A 119 21.84 35.70 20.57
N GLY A 120 21.07 34.77 20.00
CA GLY A 120 19.68 34.47 20.37
C GLY A 120 19.46 33.28 21.33
N VAL A 121 20.51 32.59 21.80
CA VAL A 121 20.39 31.44 22.71
C VAL A 121 19.66 31.86 23.99
N ARG A 122 18.50 31.26 24.24
CA ARG A 122 17.69 31.58 25.42
C ARG A 122 18.23 30.81 26.62
N PRO A 123 18.10 31.31 27.86
CA PRO A 123 18.52 30.57 29.06
C PRO A 123 17.91 29.17 29.18
N GLU A 124 16.70 28.99 28.63
CA GLU A 124 15.96 27.71 28.56
C GLU A 124 16.62 26.68 27.64
N ASP A 125 17.47 27.11 26.70
CA ASP A 125 18.26 26.20 25.90
C ASP A 125 19.40 25.59 26.73
N GLU A 126 19.99 26.31 27.69
CA GLU A 126 21.11 25.80 28.51
C GLU A 126 20.75 24.47 29.20
N ASP A 127 19.49 24.34 29.66
CA ASP A 127 18.94 23.15 30.33
C ASP A 127 18.83 21.89 29.44
N ARG A 128 18.90 22.03 28.11
CA ARG A 128 18.86 20.91 27.14
C ARG A 128 20.22 20.52 26.58
N THR A 129 21.29 21.15 27.07
CA THR A 129 22.65 20.85 26.63
C THR A 129 23.07 19.45 27.10
N ILE A 130 23.51 18.61 26.16
CA ILE A 130 24.05 17.28 26.45
C ILE A 130 25.53 17.39 26.78
N THR A 131 26.31 18.03 25.89
CA THR A 131 27.75 18.21 26.04
C THR A 131 28.27 19.31 25.10
N VAL A 132 29.49 19.78 25.35
CA VAL A 132 30.23 20.65 24.43
C VAL A 132 31.57 20.01 24.12
N VAL A 133 31.83 19.73 22.84
CA VAL A 133 33.03 19.04 22.36
C VAL A 133 33.81 19.96 21.41
N ALA A 134 35.13 19.82 21.37
CA ALA A 134 35.94 20.51 20.36
C ALA A 134 35.75 19.85 18.99
N GLY A 135 35.36 20.63 17.99
CA GLY A 135 35.33 20.23 16.58
C GLY A 135 36.74 20.07 16.00
N SER A 136 36.81 19.45 14.83
CA SER A 136 38.08 19.14 14.14
C SER A 136 38.90 20.39 13.73
N ASP A 137 38.23 21.54 13.60
CA ASP A 137 38.83 22.85 13.28
C ASP A 137 39.13 23.71 14.53
N GLY A 138 38.88 23.17 15.73
CA GLY A 138 39.01 23.88 17.00
C GLY A 138 37.79 24.71 17.38
N GLN A 139 36.73 24.76 16.55
CA GLN A 139 35.44 25.35 16.92
C GLN A 139 34.79 24.51 18.02
N ARG A 140 34.29 25.13 19.09
CA ARG A 140 33.52 24.39 20.10
C ARG A 140 32.12 24.11 19.55
N LEU A 141 31.71 22.85 19.58
CA LEU A 141 30.41 22.37 19.12
C LEU A 141 29.56 22.00 20.33
N ARG A 142 28.37 22.58 20.42
CA ARG A 142 27.37 22.29 21.43
C ARG A 142 26.42 21.23 20.90
N PHE A 143 26.28 20.13 21.63
CA PHE A 143 25.28 19.11 21.37
C PHE A 143 24.14 19.26 22.37
N HIS A 144 22.92 19.32 21.87
CA HIS A 144 21.71 19.46 22.65
C HIS A 144 20.61 18.60 22.03
N TYR A 145 19.47 18.47 22.72
CA TYR A 145 18.32 17.75 22.17
C TYR A 145 17.10 18.66 21.97
N GLU A 146 16.39 18.42 20.88
CA GLU A 146 15.02 18.89 20.67
C GLU A 146 14.04 17.81 21.12
N VAL A 147 12.85 18.23 21.56
CA VAL A 147 11.80 17.33 22.04
C VAL A 147 10.63 17.40 21.08
N ASN A 148 10.14 16.25 20.63
CA ASN A 148 8.82 16.11 20.06
C ASN A 148 7.85 15.70 21.17
N PRO A 149 7.01 16.62 21.68
CA PRO A 149 6.14 16.33 22.81
C PRO A 149 4.93 15.48 22.42
N PHE A 150 4.71 15.21 21.12
CA PHE A 150 3.53 14.53 20.59
C PHE A 150 3.77 13.06 20.26
N TYR A 151 4.98 12.55 20.54
CA TYR A 151 5.32 11.14 20.34
C TYR A 151 6.27 10.66 21.45
N VAL A 152 6.55 9.35 21.49
CA VAL A 152 7.27 8.70 22.59
C VAL A 152 8.70 8.31 22.25
N ASP A 153 9.53 8.19 23.28
CA ASP A 153 10.89 7.65 23.18
C ASP A 153 10.86 6.12 23.04
N THR A 154 10.82 5.62 21.81
CA THR A 154 10.76 4.19 21.49
C THR A 154 12.07 3.44 21.74
N LEU A 155 13.17 4.14 22.05
CA LEU A 155 14.45 3.53 22.40
C LEU A 155 14.51 3.11 23.88
N ASP A 156 13.65 3.67 24.73
CA ASP A 156 13.57 3.33 26.15
C ASP A 156 12.50 2.26 26.43
N ALA A 157 12.97 1.07 26.84
CA ALA A 157 12.10 -0.05 27.16
C ALA A 157 11.06 0.27 28.26
N HIS A 158 11.36 1.18 29.20
CA HIS A 158 10.42 1.59 30.25
C HIS A 158 9.24 2.39 29.68
N VAL A 159 9.49 3.23 28.67
CA VAL A 159 8.47 4.03 28.00
C VAL A 159 7.50 3.13 27.22
N VAL A 160 8.02 2.19 26.44
CA VAL A 160 7.18 1.23 25.70
C VAL A 160 6.40 0.32 26.65
N LYS A 161 7.01 -0.11 27.75
CA LYS A 161 6.29 -0.89 28.77
C LYS A 161 5.10 -0.10 29.33
N THR A 162 5.27 1.20 29.56
CA THR A 162 4.19 2.07 30.02
C THR A 162 3.08 2.20 28.97
N PHE A 163 3.42 2.24 27.67
CA PHE A 163 2.43 2.17 26.59
C PHE A 163 1.62 0.87 26.64
N ILE A 164 2.28 -0.28 26.74
CA ILE A 164 1.64 -1.60 26.84
C ILE A 164 0.68 -1.66 28.04
N GLU A 165 1.15 -1.22 29.22
CA GLU A 165 0.34 -1.20 30.46
C GLU A 165 -0.85 -0.22 30.36
N THR A 166 -0.72 0.86 29.58
CA THR A 166 -1.77 1.88 29.45
C THR A 166 -2.86 1.49 28.46
N ILE A 167 -2.49 0.76 27.40
CA ILE A 167 -3.38 0.46 26.28
C ILE A 167 -3.74 -1.03 26.21
N LEU A 168 -2.75 -1.90 26.04
CA LEU A 168 -3.00 -3.31 25.76
C LEU A 168 -3.53 -4.06 27.00
N ASP A 169 -3.02 -3.72 28.19
CA ASP A 169 -3.49 -4.32 29.44
C ASP A 169 -4.96 -3.95 29.73
N GLU A 170 -5.48 -2.83 29.24
CA GLU A 170 -6.91 -2.50 29.35
C GLU A 170 -7.75 -3.50 28.54
N TYR A 171 -7.35 -3.81 27.29
CA TYR A 171 -8.03 -4.83 26.49
C TYR A 171 -7.93 -6.23 27.13
N ALA A 172 -6.75 -6.61 27.62
CA ALA A 172 -6.56 -7.90 28.29
C ALA A 172 -7.38 -8.02 29.59
N ALA A 173 -7.53 -6.93 30.35
CA ALA A 173 -8.34 -6.90 31.56
C ALA A 173 -9.84 -7.04 31.27
N ARG A 174 -10.33 -6.43 30.18
CA ARG A 174 -11.76 -6.45 29.80
C ARG A 174 -12.16 -7.71 29.04
N PHE A 175 -11.27 -8.26 28.21
CA PHE A 175 -11.54 -9.38 27.30
C PHE A 175 -10.54 -10.55 27.42
N PRO A 176 -10.24 -11.04 28.64
CA PRO A 176 -9.20 -12.05 28.84
C PRO A 176 -9.50 -13.39 28.16
N ASP A 177 -10.78 -13.75 28.03
CA ASP A 177 -11.21 -15.03 27.45
C ASP A 177 -11.19 -15.02 25.91
N ASP A 178 -11.07 -13.84 25.29
CA ASP A 178 -11.15 -13.63 23.84
C ASP A 178 -9.81 -13.40 23.16
N LEU A 179 -8.83 -12.92 23.92
CA LEU A 179 -7.49 -12.67 23.46
C LEU A 179 -6.86 -13.98 22.93
N GLY A 180 -6.30 -13.92 21.72
CA GLY A 180 -5.80 -15.09 21.00
C GLY A 180 -6.89 -15.98 20.36
N LYS A 181 -8.15 -15.56 20.41
CA LYS A 181 -9.29 -16.30 19.83
C LYS A 181 -10.10 -15.40 18.89
N ALA A 182 -11.21 -14.85 19.37
CA ALA A 182 -12.05 -13.92 18.63
C ALA A 182 -11.41 -12.53 18.51
N LEU A 183 -10.50 -12.23 19.43
CA LEU A 183 -9.56 -11.12 19.37
C LEU A 183 -8.17 -11.70 19.05
N PRO A 184 -7.82 -11.94 17.76
CA PRO A 184 -6.65 -12.75 17.43
C PRO A 184 -5.34 -12.12 17.90
N GLY A 185 -5.31 -10.78 17.95
CA GLY A 185 -4.12 -10.06 18.35
C GLY A 185 -4.21 -8.57 18.14
N VAL A 186 -3.04 -7.96 18.01
CA VAL A 186 -2.81 -6.52 17.97
C VAL A 186 -2.16 -6.14 16.64
N PHE A 187 -2.65 -5.07 16.03
CA PHE A 187 -1.99 -4.36 14.95
C PHE A 187 -1.23 -3.16 15.52
N THR A 188 0.03 -3.02 15.15
CA THR A 188 0.87 -1.86 15.47
C THR A 188 1.26 -1.15 14.16
N ASP A 189 1.04 0.16 14.11
CA ASP A 189 1.08 0.96 12.89
C ASP A 189 2.21 1.99 12.93
N GLU A 190 3.11 1.92 11.95
CA GLU A 190 4.20 2.89 11.74
C GLU A 190 5.03 3.32 12.98
N PRO A 191 5.40 2.42 13.93
CA PRO A 191 6.28 2.82 15.02
C PRO A 191 7.64 3.29 14.48
N GLN A 192 8.27 4.22 15.18
CA GLN A 192 9.47 4.90 14.66
C GLN A 192 10.43 5.39 15.74
N VAL A 193 11.70 5.61 15.38
CA VAL A 193 12.70 6.27 16.25
C VAL A 193 12.83 7.76 15.94
N SER A 194 12.88 8.15 14.65
CA SER A 194 12.95 9.55 14.24
C SER A 194 12.58 9.77 12.76
N ARG A 195 11.75 10.77 12.47
CA ARG A 195 11.59 11.33 11.11
C ARG A 195 12.26 12.69 10.93
N ASN A 196 13.00 13.16 11.94
CA ASN A 196 13.59 14.49 11.96
C ASN A 196 15.04 14.49 12.47
N GLY A 197 15.91 13.74 11.75
CA GLY A 197 17.34 13.65 11.99
C GLY A 197 17.75 12.53 12.95
N ILE A 198 18.91 12.69 13.61
CA ILE A 198 19.51 11.67 14.48
C ILE A 198 18.67 11.50 15.77
N PRO A 199 18.24 10.27 16.13
CA PRO A 199 17.46 10.02 17.34
C PRO A 199 18.28 10.22 18.62
N TRP A 200 17.62 10.59 19.71
CA TRP A 200 18.24 10.69 21.03
C TRP A 200 17.36 10.08 22.12
N SER A 201 18.00 9.48 23.13
CA SER A 201 17.37 9.01 24.37
C SER A 201 18.35 9.22 25.52
N PHE A 202 17.82 9.43 26.74
CA PHE A 202 18.66 9.57 27.94
C PHE A 202 19.38 8.27 28.32
N THR A 203 18.91 7.13 27.83
CA THR A 203 19.55 5.82 28.06
C THR A 203 20.74 5.56 27.12
N LEU A 204 20.79 6.23 25.96
CA LEU A 204 21.80 5.97 24.91
C LEU A 204 23.25 6.03 25.41
N PRO A 205 23.71 7.05 26.16
CA PRO A 205 25.10 7.10 26.61
C PRO A 205 25.48 5.91 27.50
N GLY A 206 24.57 5.51 28.39
CA GLY A 206 24.76 4.34 29.27
C GLY A 206 24.81 3.04 28.46
N LYS A 207 23.84 2.87 27.55
CA LYS A 207 23.76 1.69 26.69
C LYS A 207 24.93 1.56 25.72
N TYR A 208 25.45 2.68 25.21
CA TYR A 208 26.63 2.69 24.35
C TYR A 208 27.88 2.27 25.12
N ARG A 209 28.05 2.75 26.35
CA ARG A 209 29.15 2.31 27.23
C ARG A 209 29.06 0.81 27.54
N GLU A 210 27.85 0.32 27.85
CA GLU A 210 27.61 -1.10 28.11
C GLU A 210 27.94 -1.98 26.90
N ALA A 211 27.58 -1.55 25.68
CA ALA A 211 27.77 -2.32 24.46
C ALA A 211 29.21 -2.32 23.94
N TYR A 212 29.93 -1.20 24.07
CA TYR A 212 31.20 -0.98 23.36
C TYR A 212 32.40 -0.60 24.23
N ASP A 213 32.22 -0.50 25.56
CA ASP A 213 33.25 -0.07 26.52
C ASP A 213 33.88 1.28 26.12
N GLU A 214 33.05 2.21 25.65
CA GLU A 214 33.45 3.49 25.09
C GLU A 214 32.43 4.59 25.43
N GLU A 215 32.90 5.84 25.54
CA GLU A 215 32.02 6.99 25.79
C GLU A 215 31.45 7.55 24.47
N LEU A 216 30.13 7.67 24.38
CA LEU A 216 29.46 8.24 23.20
C LEU A 216 29.65 9.76 23.08
N LEU A 217 29.59 10.49 24.20
CA LEU A 217 29.53 11.95 24.20
C LEU A 217 30.72 12.63 23.48
N PRO A 218 31.97 12.18 23.63
CA PRO A 218 33.10 12.73 22.88
C PRO A 218 33.03 12.46 21.36
N LEU A 219 32.26 11.48 20.93
CA LEU A 219 32.19 11.01 19.54
C LEU A 219 31.04 11.63 18.73
N LEU A 220 30.13 12.38 19.37
CA LEU A 220 28.98 13.00 18.70
C LEU A 220 29.30 13.80 17.43
N PRO A 221 30.44 14.54 17.32
CA PRO A 221 30.78 15.23 16.07
C PRO A 221 30.81 14.31 14.83
N GLN A 222 31.16 13.03 15.02
CA GLN A 222 31.28 12.05 13.93
C GLN A 222 29.93 11.58 13.37
N LEU A 223 28.84 11.78 14.11
CA LEU A 223 27.49 11.48 13.63
C LEU A 223 27.00 12.55 12.63
N PHE A 224 27.47 13.79 12.76
CA PHE A 224 27.07 14.91 11.91
C PHE A 224 28.05 15.16 10.74
N SER A 225 29.33 14.84 10.93
CA SER A 225 30.37 15.14 9.94
C SER A 225 31.32 13.95 9.75
N PRO A 226 31.80 13.68 8.52
CA PRO A 226 32.72 12.59 8.24
C PRO A 226 34.17 12.94 8.67
N VAL A 227 34.39 13.08 9.98
CA VAL A 227 35.68 13.50 10.57
C VAL A 227 36.21 12.46 11.55
N ASP A 228 37.46 12.03 11.37
CA ASP A 228 38.14 11.16 12.33
C ASP A 228 38.64 11.98 13.53
N LEU A 229 38.45 11.47 14.75
CA LEU A 229 38.82 12.17 15.98
C LEU A 229 40.11 11.59 16.57
N PRO A 230 41.03 12.42 17.08
CA PRO A 230 42.24 11.94 17.74
C PRO A 230 41.87 11.19 19.03
N THR A 231 42.57 10.09 19.32
CA THR A 231 42.42 9.42 20.63
C THR A 231 43.01 10.31 21.72
N GLY A 232 42.15 10.95 22.53
CA GLY A 232 42.58 11.74 23.68
C GLY A 232 43.13 10.86 24.81
N GLU A 233 44.29 11.23 25.36
CA GLU A 233 44.64 10.87 26.74
C GLU A 233 43.62 11.56 27.64
N GLY A 234 42.89 10.80 28.48
CA GLY A 234 41.96 11.40 29.42
C GLY A 234 42.69 12.36 30.36
N GLU A 235 42.59 13.67 30.12
CA GLU A 235 42.86 14.65 31.16
C GLU A 235 41.69 14.59 32.14
N ALA A 236 41.93 13.90 33.26
CA ALA A 236 41.12 14.06 34.46
C ALA A 236 41.06 15.55 34.86
N PRO A 237 39.95 16.04 35.42
CA PRO A 237 39.83 17.45 35.80
C PRO A 237 40.95 17.84 36.78
N ALA A 238 41.63 18.95 36.46
CA ALA A 238 42.76 19.47 37.22
C ALA A 238 42.35 19.84 38.65
N GLU A 239 42.83 19.09 39.65
CA GLU A 239 42.94 19.57 41.02
C GLU A 239 44.13 20.56 41.15
N PRO A 240 44.04 21.59 42.02
CA PRO A 240 45.04 22.63 42.09
C PRO A 240 46.30 22.18 42.84
N CYS A 241 47.41 22.18 42.10
CA CYS A 241 48.78 22.53 42.49
C CYS A 241 49.30 22.12 43.89
N GLY A 242 50.27 21.20 43.89
CA GLY A 242 51.18 21.01 45.02
C GLY A 242 52.34 20.06 44.74
N SER A 243 53.52 20.64 44.49
CA SER A 243 54.87 20.05 44.54
C SER A 243 55.50 19.43 43.26
N THR A 244 56.83 19.43 43.27
CA THR A 244 57.81 19.58 42.18
C THR A 244 58.18 18.27 41.46
N PRO A 245 58.69 18.33 40.21
CA PRO A 245 58.80 17.16 39.34
C PRO A 245 60.09 16.36 39.56
N SER A 246 59.97 15.04 39.70
CA SER A 246 61.08 14.11 39.54
C SER A 246 61.08 13.56 38.11
N ALA A 247 62.23 13.67 37.44
CA ALA A 247 62.44 13.26 36.06
C ALA A 247 62.36 11.73 35.94
N VAL A 248 61.22 11.22 35.47
CA VAL A 248 61.10 9.86 34.93
C VAL A 248 61.01 9.99 33.41
N THR A 249 61.95 9.36 32.72
CA THR A 249 61.99 9.22 31.27
C THR A 249 60.69 8.60 30.76
N ALA A 250 59.86 9.41 30.12
CA ALA A 250 58.69 8.95 29.38
C ALA A 250 59.15 8.08 28.20
N ALA A 251 58.93 6.78 28.29
CA ALA A 251 58.92 5.92 27.13
C ALA A 251 57.82 6.44 26.19
N ARG A 252 58.19 6.86 24.97
CA ARG A 252 57.23 7.24 23.92
C ARG A 252 56.30 6.04 23.68
N ARG A 253 55.06 6.13 24.17
CA ARG A 253 53.97 5.27 23.69
C ARG A 253 53.73 5.65 22.23
N GLU A 254 53.61 4.64 21.37
CA GLU A 254 53.18 4.86 19.98
C GLU A 254 51.82 5.58 19.98
N PRO A 255 51.63 6.60 19.13
CA PRO A 255 50.35 7.29 19.02
C PRO A 255 49.28 6.29 18.60
N ARG A 256 48.20 6.18 19.38
CA ARG A 256 47.04 5.38 18.99
C ARG A 256 46.41 6.00 17.73
N PRO A 257 45.91 5.18 16.79
CA PRO A 257 45.26 5.69 15.59
C PRO A 257 43.99 6.47 15.97
N PRO A 258 43.62 7.50 15.19
CA PRO A 258 42.39 8.24 15.41
C PRO A 258 41.16 7.32 15.33
N VAL A 259 40.12 7.64 16.10
CA VAL A 259 38.84 6.93 16.05
C VAL A 259 38.12 7.34 14.77
N SER A 260 37.83 6.35 13.91
CA SER A 260 37.18 6.64 12.63
C SER A 260 35.70 6.96 12.80
N TYR A 261 35.19 7.94 12.05
CA TYR A 261 33.76 8.27 12.07
C TYR A 261 32.88 7.10 11.59
N LYS A 262 33.40 6.25 10.70
CA LYS A 262 32.68 5.09 10.15
C LYS A 262 32.38 4.06 11.22
N ARG A 263 33.38 3.71 12.03
CA ARG A 263 33.23 2.87 13.24
C ARG A 263 32.19 3.44 14.20
N THR A 264 32.25 4.74 14.48
CA THR A 264 31.29 5.40 15.38
C THR A 264 29.87 5.36 14.84
N ARG A 265 29.66 5.68 13.55
CA ARG A 265 28.35 5.61 12.89
C ARG A 265 27.80 4.19 12.89
N TYR A 266 28.63 3.19 12.56
CA TYR A 266 28.24 1.78 12.61
C TYR A 266 27.71 1.42 14.00
N ARG A 267 28.52 1.66 15.04
CA ARG A 267 28.18 1.32 16.44
C ARG A 267 26.95 2.05 16.95
N PHE A 268 26.81 3.34 16.61
CA PHE A 268 25.66 4.14 16.99
C PHE A 268 24.38 3.60 16.37
N TRP A 269 24.32 3.44 15.04
CA TRP A 269 23.12 2.97 14.35
C TRP A 269 22.79 1.51 14.66
N HIS A 270 23.80 0.65 14.83
CA HIS A 270 23.62 -0.70 15.33
C HIS A 270 22.98 -0.71 16.73
N LEU A 271 23.42 0.17 17.64
CA LEU A 271 22.80 0.27 18.96
C LEU A 271 21.37 0.82 18.89
N VAL A 272 21.11 1.81 18.04
CA VAL A 272 19.75 2.34 17.82
C VAL A 272 18.82 1.23 17.31
N GLN A 273 19.28 0.42 16.33
CA GLN A 273 18.55 -0.75 15.84
C GLN A 273 18.25 -1.74 16.98
N GLU A 274 19.27 -2.14 17.75
CA GLU A 274 19.10 -3.10 18.84
C GLU A 274 18.13 -2.58 19.91
N LEU A 275 18.25 -1.32 20.31
CA LEU A 275 17.34 -0.73 21.28
C LEU A 275 15.93 -0.62 20.73
N PHE A 276 15.72 -0.22 19.49
CA PHE A 276 14.37 -0.08 18.95
C PHE A 276 13.68 -1.43 18.80
N VAL A 277 14.37 -2.44 18.25
CA VAL A 277 13.83 -3.80 18.10
C VAL A 277 13.50 -4.40 19.47
N THR A 278 14.39 -4.28 20.46
CA THR A 278 14.20 -4.91 21.77
C THR A 278 13.23 -4.13 22.67
N SER A 279 13.30 -2.80 22.68
CA SER A 279 12.42 -1.95 23.48
C SER A 279 11.01 -1.90 22.91
N PHE A 280 10.83 -1.84 21.59
CA PHE A 280 9.50 -1.74 20.97
C PHE A 280 8.94 -3.09 20.55
N THR A 281 9.40 -3.62 19.41
CA THR A 281 8.74 -4.74 18.72
C THR A 281 8.81 -6.02 19.54
N GLN A 282 9.95 -6.34 20.15
CA GLN A 282 10.07 -7.54 20.96
C GLN A 282 9.20 -7.46 22.23
N GLN A 283 9.09 -6.32 22.90
CA GLN A 283 8.21 -6.20 24.08
C GLN A 283 6.73 -6.40 23.72
N MET A 284 6.29 -5.85 22.58
CA MET A 284 4.95 -6.07 22.03
C MET A 284 4.73 -7.56 21.69
N TYR A 285 5.71 -8.18 21.03
CA TYR A 285 5.69 -9.61 20.69
C TYR A 285 5.58 -10.49 21.93
N ASP A 286 6.44 -10.26 22.92
CA ASP A 286 6.46 -11.01 24.18
C ASP A 286 5.16 -10.82 24.97
N TRP A 287 4.54 -9.63 24.91
CA TRP A 287 3.22 -9.41 25.48
C TRP A 287 2.15 -10.24 24.77
N CYS A 288 2.17 -10.28 23.43
CA CYS A 288 1.24 -11.09 22.65
C CYS A 288 1.40 -12.59 22.96
N GLU A 289 2.64 -13.10 22.97
CA GLU A 289 2.95 -14.50 23.30
C GLU A 289 2.45 -14.90 24.70
N ARG A 290 2.62 -14.05 25.71
CA ARG A 290 2.12 -14.31 27.07
C ARG A 290 0.60 -14.44 27.15
N HIS A 291 -0.11 -13.83 26.22
CA HIS A 291 -1.57 -13.86 26.15
C HIS A 291 -2.12 -14.80 25.07
N GLY A 292 -1.26 -15.53 24.35
CA GLY A 292 -1.66 -16.38 23.23
C GLY A 292 -2.20 -15.59 22.02
N ALA A 293 -1.92 -14.29 21.97
CA ALA A 293 -2.30 -13.39 20.89
C ALA A 293 -1.21 -13.29 19.81
N GLN A 294 -1.59 -12.75 18.66
CA GLN A 294 -0.68 -12.46 17.56
C GLN A 294 -0.30 -10.98 17.53
N LEU A 295 0.88 -10.69 16.99
CA LEU A 295 1.34 -9.34 16.66
C LEU A 295 1.43 -9.25 15.15
N THR A 296 0.74 -8.27 14.58
CA THR A 296 0.77 -7.89 13.17
C THR A 296 0.98 -6.39 13.06
N GLY A 297 1.29 -5.91 11.86
CA GLY A 297 1.61 -4.50 11.63
C GLY A 297 2.79 -4.34 10.69
N HIS A 298 3.25 -3.11 10.54
CA HIS A 298 4.40 -2.78 9.71
C HIS A 298 5.16 -1.60 10.31
N MET A 299 6.28 -1.24 9.68
CA MET A 299 7.13 -0.14 10.12
C MET A 299 6.90 1.06 9.23
N VAL A 300 7.37 2.25 9.65
CA VAL A 300 7.24 3.45 8.81
C VAL A 300 8.39 3.53 7.80
N LEU A 301 8.15 4.01 6.57
CA LEU A 301 9.19 4.40 5.60
C LEU A 301 10.20 3.29 5.22
N GLU A 302 9.71 2.18 4.69
CA GLU A 302 10.48 0.95 4.47
C GLU A 302 11.19 0.87 3.10
N GLU A 303 10.90 1.79 2.19
CA GLU A 303 11.09 1.59 0.75
C GLU A 303 12.55 1.72 0.31
N THR A 304 13.32 2.57 0.99
CA THR A 304 14.70 2.91 0.60
C THR A 304 15.67 2.77 1.77
N LEU A 305 16.96 2.60 1.48
CA LEU A 305 17.99 2.56 2.53
C LEU A 305 17.97 3.84 3.37
N LEU A 306 17.83 5.01 2.72
CA LEU A 306 17.81 6.32 3.37
C LEU A 306 16.60 6.48 4.30
N SER A 307 15.40 6.19 3.78
CA SER A 307 14.16 6.35 4.52
C SER A 307 14.16 5.52 5.80
N GLN A 308 14.82 4.36 5.78
CA GLN A 308 15.00 3.47 6.93
C GLN A 308 16.03 3.93 7.97
N VAL A 309 17.12 4.61 7.60
CA VAL A 309 18.22 4.94 8.55
C VAL A 309 17.68 5.70 9.76
N THR A 310 16.93 6.78 9.54
CA THR A 310 16.44 7.61 10.65
C THR A 310 15.17 7.07 11.28
N SER A 311 14.30 6.41 10.50
CA SER A 311 12.99 5.92 10.97
C SER A 311 13.09 4.62 11.78
N ASN A 312 13.96 3.70 11.37
CA ASN A 312 14.06 2.34 11.91
C ASN A 312 15.50 1.88 12.21
N ALA A 313 16.53 2.60 11.72
CA ALA A 313 17.88 2.11 11.47
C ALA A 313 17.95 0.97 10.42
N ALA A 314 17.16 -0.10 10.56
CA ALA A 314 16.88 -1.09 9.52
C ALA A 314 15.52 -1.77 9.77
N VAL A 315 14.74 -2.04 8.72
CA VAL A 315 13.39 -2.60 8.88
C VAL A 315 13.37 -4.11 9.15
N MET A 316 14.17 -4.89 8.40
CA MET A 316 14.12 -6.36 8.41
C MET A 316 14.25 -7.01 9.81
N PRO A 317 15.09 -6.50 10.74
CA PRO A 317 15.15 -6.99 12.12
C PRO A 317 13.83 -7.02 12.87
N HIS A 318 12.92 -6.09 12.59
CA HIS A 318 11.62 -6.02 13.27
C HIS A 318 10.73 -7.21 12.91
N TYR A 319 10.80 -7.70 11.66
CA TYR A 319 10.03 -8.84 11.17
C TYR A 319 10.29 -10.16 11.91
N GLU A 320 11.41 -10.28 12.63
CA GLU A 320 11.64 -11.42 13.53
C GLU A 320 10.54 -11.54 14.60
N PHE A 321 10.04 -10.39 15.06
CA PHE A 321 9.11 -10.25 16.17
C PHE A 321 7.69 -9.92 15.71
N PHE A 322 7.31 -10.29 14.48
CA PHE A 322 5.92 -10.30 14.05
C PHE A 322 5.43 -11.74 13.84
N HIS A 323 4.21 -12.02 14.31
CA HIS A 323 3.53 -13.29 14.04
C HIS A 323 2.98 -13.34 12.61
N VAL A 324 2.46 -12.19 12.17
CA VAL A 324 2.05 -11.89 10.80
C VAL A 324 2.78 -10.59 10.42
N PRO A 325 3.99 -10.66 9.85
CA PRO A 325 4.70 -9.45 9.43
C PRO A 325 3.93 -8.78 8.29
N GLY A 326 3.84 -7.46 8.33
CA GLY A 326 3.17 -6.65 7.31
C GLY A 326 4.10 -5.63 6.67
N MET A 327 3.59 -4.97 5.64
CA MET A 327 4.19 -3.81 4.99
C MET A 327 3.14 -2.77 4.64
N ASP A 328 3.60 -1.57 4.28
CA ASP A 328 2.77 -0.51 3.73
C ASP A 328 3.03 -0.27 2.23
N TRP A 329 1.96 -0.27 1.43
CA TRP A 329 1.96 0.11 0.01
C TRP A 329 0.69 0.87 -0.42
N LEU A 330 0.60 2.15 -0.07
CA LEU A 330 -0.60 2.97 -0.26
C LEU A 330 -0.98 3.34 -1.71
N GLY A 331 0.01 3.53 -2.58
CA GLY A 331 -0.14 4.23 -3.86
C GLY A 331 -0.57 3.38 -5.06
N ARG A 332 -1.08 4.04 -6.11
CA ARG A 332 -1.43 3.42 -7.41
C ARG A 332 -0.20 3.29 -8.33
N HIS A 333 0.87 2.66 -7.83
CA HIS A 333 2.12 2.41 -8.54
C HIS A 333 2.80 1.13 -8.02
N ILE A 334 3.87 0.67 -8.69
CA ILE A 334 4.46 -0.69 -8.49
C ILE A 334 6.01 -0.72 -8.54
N ASP A 335 6.68 0.32 -8.06
CA ASP A 335 8.15 0.38 -7.97
C ASP A 335 8.55 1.32 -6.80
N PRO A 336 9.62 1.04 -6.03
CA PRO A 336 10.52 -0.11 -6.10
C PRO A 336 9.98 -1.42 -5.47
N PRO A 337 10.48 -2.60 -5.85
CA PRO A 337 10.05 -3.91 -5.32
C PRO A 337 10.64 -4.25 -3.95
N THR A 338 11.41 -3.35 -3.34
CA THR A 338 12.20 -3.62 -2.13
C THR A 338 11.33 -3.98 -0.93
N THR A 339 10.27 -3.23 -0.67
CA THR A 339 9.36 -3.42 0.48
C THR A 339 8.80 -4.86 0.56
N PRO A 340 8.08 -5.38 -0.45
CA PRO A 340 7.57 -6.75 -0.39
C PRO A 340 8.68 -7.82 -0.30
N LEU A 341 9.83 -7.60 -0.95
CA LEU A 341 10.95 -8.53 -0.89
C LEU A 341 11.61 -8.57 0.51
N GLN A 342 11.72 -7.45 1.21
CA GLN A 342 12.26 -7.39 2.57
C GLN A 342 11.40 -8.20 3.55
N VAL A 343 10.09 -7.93 3.58
CA VAL A 343 9.16 -8.62 4.49
C VAL A 343 9.04 -10.10 4.16
N ALA A 344 8.93 -10.46 2.87
CA ALA A 344 8.84 -11.86 2.45
C ALA A 344 10.11 -12.65 2.75
N SER A 345 11.28 -12.02 2.63
CA SER A 345 12.56 -12.68 2.93
C SER A 345 12.62 -13.15 4.38
N VAL A 346 12.35 -12.26 5.34
CA VAL A 346 12.38 -12.62 6.76
C VAL A 346 11.24 -13.58 7.11
N ALA A 347 10.04 -13.35 6.58
CA ALA A 347 8.89 -14.21 6.77
C ALA A 347 9.18 -15.66 6.34
N HIS A 348 9.68 -15.88 5.13
CA HIS A 348 10.01 -17.23 4.63
C HIS A 348 11.18 -17.85 5.38
N GLN A 349 12.22 -17.07 5.73
CA GLN A 349 13.36 -17.53 6.53
C GLN A 349 12.92 -18.03 7.91
N LEU A 350 11.93 -17.39 8.54
CA LEU A 350 11.43 -17.73 9.87
C LEU A 350 10.16 -18.59 9.85
N GLY A 351 9.67 -18.98 8.67
CA GLY A 351 8.49 -19.85 8.52
C GLY A 351 7.15 -19.18 8.81
N ARG A 352 7.07 -17.86 8.68
CA ARG A 352 5.80 -17.12 8.71
C ARG A 352 5.07 -17.37 7.39
N LYS A 353 3.81 -17.79 7.49
CA LYS A 353 2.96 -18.11 6.33
C LYS A 353 2.10 -16.95 5.86
N GLN A 354 1.71 -16.08 6.79
CA GLN A 354 0.93 -14.88 6.47
C GLN A 354 1.85 -13.68 6.43
N ILE A 355 1.75 -12.93 5.34
CA ILE A 355 2.43 -11.66 5.11
C ILE A 355 1.35 -10.66 4.69
N LEU A 356 1.13 -9.66 5.52
CA LEU A 356 0.09 -8.65 5.33
C LEU A 356 0.60 -7.49 4.46
N SER A 357 -0.29 -6.84 3.72
CA SER A 357 -0.01 -5.51 3.17
C SER A 357 -1.17 -4.57 3.40
N GLU A 358 -0.90 -3.43 4.05
CA GLU A 358 -1.74 -2.25 3.93
C GLU A 358 -1.64 -1.70 2.51
N THR A 359 -2.77 -1.44 1.85
CA THR A 359 -2.77 -0.91 0.48
C THR A 359 -4.07 -0.20 0.09
N PHE A 360 -4.02 0.60 -0.99
CA PHE A 360 -5.11 1.34 -1.66
C PHE A 360 -5.43 2.77 -1.20
N ALA A 361 -4.85 3.29 -0.12
CA ALA A 361 -5.19 4.62 0.42
C ALA A 361 -5.09 5.80 -0.56
N LEU A 362 -4.10 5.81 -1.45
CA LEU A 362 -3.84 6.97 -2.31
C LEU A 362 -4.40 6.82 -3.72
N CYS A 363 -5.19 5.76 -3.98
CA CYS A 363 -5.60 5.38 -5.33
C CYS A 363 -6.70 6.26 -5.94
N GLY A 364 -7.42 7.01 -5.10
CA GLY A 364 -8.56 7.83 -5.50
C GLY A 364 -9.84 7.04 -5.73
N TRP A 365 -10.96 7.75 -5.80
CA TRP A 365 -12.29 7.16 -5.97
C TRP A 365 -12.54 6.50 -7.35
N ASN A 366 -11.64 6.68 -8.31
CA ASN A 366 -11.74 6.16 -9.69
C ASN A 366 -10.87 4.92 -9.94
N VAL A 367 -10.30 4.31 -8.90
CA VAL A 367 -9.49 3.11 -9.09
C VAL A 367 -10.37 1.96 -9.56
N SER A 368 -10.02 1.34 -10.69
CA SER A 368 -10.74 0.19 -11.23
C SER A 368 -10.40 -1.09 -10.46
N TRP A 369 -11.29 -2.09 -10.52
CA TRP A 369 -10.98 -3.39 -9.90
C TRP A 369 -9.82 -4.12 -10.58
N GLU A 370 -9.62 -3.89 -11.88
CA GLU A 370 -8.45 -4.39 -12.61
C GLU A 370 -7.16 -3.84 -12.03
N GLU A 371 -7.12 -2.55 -11.67
CA GLU A 371 -5.95 -1.94 -11.03
C GLU A 371 -5.77 -2.38 -9.58
N LEU A 372 -6.85 -2.50 -8.80
CA LEU A 372 -6.78 -3.06 -7.44
C LEU A 372 -6.20 -4.48 -7.47
N LYS A 373 -6.63 -5.29 -8.44
CA LYS A 373 -6.12 -6.65 -8.68
C LYS A 373 -4.64 -6.60 -9.04
N TRP A 374 -4.26 -5.79 -10.03
CA TRP A 374 -2.88 -5.63 -10.48
C TRP A 374 -1.91 -5.21 -9.38
N LEU A 375 -2.30 -4.21 -8.57
CA LEU A 375 -1.51 -3.74 -7.44
C LEU A 375 -1.27 -4.86 -6.43
N PHE A 376 -2.30 -5.63 -6.07
CA PHE A 376 -2.14 -6.76 -5.15
C PHE A 376 -1.31 -7.89 -5.76
N GLU A 377 -1.49 -8.21 -7.04
CA GLU A 377 -0.75 -9.27 -7.72
C GLU A 377 0.74 -8.98 -7.82
N TRP A 378 1.10 -7.71 -8.05
CA TRP A 378 2.49 -7.25 -8.02
C TRP A 378 3.15 -7.47 -6.64
N GLN A 379 2.38 -7.36 -5.56
CA GLN A 379 2.87 -7.65 -4.21
C GLN A 379 2.89 -9.17 -3.94
N ALA A 380 1.84 -9.88 -4.37
CA ALA A 380 1.65 -11.31 -4.11
C ALA A 380 2.72 -12.17 -4.79
N VAL A 381 3.12 -11.81 -6.01
CA VAL A 381 4.22 -12.48 -6.72
C VAL A 381 5.56 -12.36 -5.96
N ARG A 382 5.70 -11.35 -5.09
CA ARG A 382 6.89 -11.13 -4.24
C ARG A 382 6.75 -11.69 -2.82
N GLY A 383 5.62 -12.30 -2.50
CA GLY A 383 5.43 -13.07 -1.27
C GLY A 383 4.26 -12.65 -0.40
N VAL A 384 3.62 -11.50 -0.65
CA VAL A 384 2.44 -11.08 0.12
C VAL A 384 1.32 -12.10 -0.01
N THR A 385 0.67 -12.44 1.10
CA THR A 385 -0.37 -13.48 1.14
C THR A 385 -1.70 -12.99 1.70
N GLN A 386 -1.74 -11.82 2.32
CA GLN A 386 -2.94 -11.28 2.94
C GLN A 386 -3.08 -9.79 2.68
N LEU A 387 -4.28 -9.38 2.27
CA LEU A 387 -4.63 -8.01 1.96
C LEU A 387 -5.20 -7.30 3.20
N CYS A 388 -4.72 -6.09 3.48
CA CYS A 388 -5.33 -5.10 4.36
C CYS A 388 -5.70 -3.88 3.51
N GLN A 389 -7.00 -3.72 3.21
CA GLN A 389 -7.45 -2.54 2.49
C GLN A 389 -7.40 -1.31 3.40
N HIS A 390 -6.84 -0.23 2.87
CA HIS A 390 -6.98 1.11 3.38
C HIS A 390 -7.97 1.86 2.45
N LEU A 391 -9.21 2.12 2.85
CA LEU A 391 -9.82 1.84 4.16
C LEU A 391 -11.32 1.50 4.04
N GLU A 392 -11.94 1.06 5.13
CA GLU A 392 -13.41 1.00 5.30
C GLU A 392 -13.85 2.06 6.30
N GLY A 393 -14.38 3.18 5.82
CA GLY A 393 -14.92 4.23 6.68
C GLY A 393 -16.20 3.80 7.38
N TYR A 394 -16.26 3.86 8.72
CA TYR A 394 -17.52 3.71 9.47
C TYR A 394 -18.56 4.74 9.01
N SER A 395 -18.10 5.95 8.69
CA SER A 395 -18.87 7.05 8.11
C SER A 395 -18.03 7.83 7.12
N LEU A 396 -18.64 8.34 6.04
CA LEU A 396 -18.04 9.28 5.10
C LEU A 396 -18.27 10.76 5.47
N ARG A 397 -18.88 11.05 6.63
CA ARG A 397 -19.25 12.41 7.04
C ARG A 397 -18.06 13.38 7.07
N GLY A 398 -18.25 14.63 6.66
CA GLY A 398 -17.29 15.69 6.89
C GLY A 398 -15.96 15.43 6.20
N ILE A 399 -14.87 15.57 6.97
CA ILE A 399 -13.51 15.33 6.49
C ILE A 399 -13.23 13.89 6.06
N ARG A 400 -14.05 12.91 6.48
CA ARG A 400 -13.79 11.47 6.35
C ARG A 400 -13.81 10.99 4.90
N LYS A 401 -14.67 11.56 4.04
CA LYS A 401 -14.69 11.28 2.60
C LYS A 401 -13.45 11.77 1.82
N ARG A 402 -12.57 12.53 2.47
CA ARG A 402 -11.30 13.04 1.90
C ARG A 402 -10.08 12.34 2.48
N ASP A 403 -10.28 11.47 3.47
CA ASP A 403 -9.23 10.77 4.20
C ASP A 403 -8.68 9.64 3.35
N TYR A 404 -7.66 9.95 2.54
CA TYR A 404 -6.95 9.04 1.63
C TYR A 404 -7.92 8.04 0.94
N PRO A 405 -8.74 8.52 -0.01
CA PRO A 405 -9.73 7.70 -0.70
C PRO A 405 -9.10 6.71 -1.70
N PRO A 406 -9.74 5.57 -1.98
CA PRO A 406 -11.16 5.29 -1.73
C PRO A 406 -11.48 4.65 -0.38
N SER A 407 -12.71 4.88 0.12
CA SER A 407 -13.32 3.99 1.10
C SER A 407 -13.91 2.78 0.36
N LEU A 408 -13.37 1.58 0.59
CA LEU A 408 -13.77 0.33 -0.06
C LEU A 408 -14.83 -0.41 0.76
N PHE A 409 -15.97 0.24 1.03
CA PHE A 409 -16.99 -0.28 1.93
C PHE A 409 -18.43 -0.09 1.42
N TYR A 410 -19.45 -0.32 2.27
CA TYR A 410 -20.87 -0.37 1.87
C TYR A 410 -21.37 0.91 1.17
N GLN A 411 -20.65 2.02 1.30
CA GLN A 411 -20.96 3.26 0.60
C GLN A 411 -20.71 3.16 -0.91
N GLN A 412 -19.91 2.19 -1.37
CA GLN A 412 -19.65 1.96 -2.78
C GLN A 412 -20.89 1.38 -3.48
N PRO A 413 -21.28 1.90 -4.66
CA PRO A 413 -22.47 1.42 -5.37
C PRO A 413 -22.39 -0.05 -5.82
N TRP A 414 -21.17 -0.58 -5.97
CA TRP A 414 -20.88 -1.94 -6.41
C TRP A 414 -20.58 -2.91 -5.25
N TRP A 415 -20.82 -2.51 -4.01
CA TRP A 415 -20.45 -3.27 -2.80
C TRP A 415 -20.99 -4.71 -2.78
N ASP A 416 -22.22 -4.92 -3.25
CA ASP A 416 -22.86 -6.23 -3.31
C ASP A 416 -22.13 -7.23 -4.21
N LYS A 417 -21.25 -6.75 -5.10
CA LYS A 417 -20.39 -7.55 -5.98
C LYS A 417 -18.99 -7.77 -5.45
N TYR A 418 -18.55 -7.01 -4.43
CA TYR A 418 -17.14 -6.96 -4.00
C TYR A 418 -16.58 -8.29 -3.50
N ARG A 419 -17.47 -9.24 -3.14
CA ARG A 419 -17.09 -10.62 -2.84
C ARG A 419 -16.27 -11.29 -3.95
N ALA A 420 -16.53 -10.99 -5.22
CA ALA A 420 -15.76 -11.57 -6.32
C ALA A 420 -14.27 -11.23 -6.23
N PHE A 421 -13.95 -9.97 -5.93
CA PHE A 421 -12.58 -9.51 -5.69
C PHE A 421 -11.99 -10.16 -4.43
N ASN A 422 -12.72 -10.14 -3.30
CA ASN A 422 -12.23 -10.70 -2.05
C ASN A 422 -11.99 -12.22 -2.13
N ASP A 423 -12.86 -12.98 -2.81
CA ASP A 423 -12.68 -14.41 -3.03
C ASP A 423 -11.46 -14.70 -3.93
N TYR A 424 -11.21 -13.85 -4.95
CA TYR A 424 -10.02 -13.94 -5.81
C TYR A 424 -8.72 -13.81 -5.01
N VAL A 425 -8.56 -12.69 -4.30
CA VAL A 425 -7.34 -12.41 -3.51
C VAL A 425 -7.13 -13.45 -2.41
N SER A 426 -8.22 -13.95 -1.81
CA SER A 426 -8.17 -14.99 -0.77
C SER A 426 -7.64 -16.32 -1.31
N ARG A 427 -8.00 -16.70 -2.54
CA ARG A 427 -7.50 -17.94 -3.15
C ARG A 427 -6.03 -17.84 -3.49
N LEU A 428 -5.60 -16.72 -4.06
CA LEU A 428 -4.19 -16.45 -4.34
C LEU A 428 -3.38 -16.48 -3.04
N GLY A 429 -3.80 -15.71 -2.03
CA GLY A 429 -3.18 -15.66 -0.72
C GLY A 429 -3.08 -17.04 -0.04
N MET A 430 -4.16 -17.83 -0.09
CA MET A 430 -4.17 -19.20 0.45
C MET A 430 -3.16 -20.11 -0.24
N LEU A 431 -3.02 -20.04 -1.56
CA LEU A 431 -2.05 -20.85 -2.31
C LEU A 431 -0.62 -20.47 -1.94
N LEU A 432 -0.34 -19.16 -1.83
CA LEU A 432 0.98 -18.66 -1.47
C LEU A 432 1.36 -19.00 -0.03
N ALA A 433 0.41 -18.97 0.90
CA ALA A 433 0.62 -19.26 2.32
C ALA A 433 0.75 -20.75 2.65
N GLU A 434 0.04 -21.64 1.94
CA GLU A 434 0.09 -23.08 2.20
C GLU A 434 1.15 -23.82 1.40
N GLY A 435 1.64 -23.23 0.31
CA GLY A 435 2.69 -23.80 -0.52
C GLY A 435 4.07 -23.67 0.11
N GLU A 436 4.92 -24.67 -0.11
CA GLU A 436 6.31 -24.63 0.34
C GLU A 436 7.12 -23.68 -0.55
N VAL A 437 7.87 -22.77 0.09
CA VAL A 437 8.83 -21.86 -0.54
C VAL A 437 10.24 -22.36 -0.34
N GLN A 438 11.02 -22.38 -1.42
CA GLN A 438 12.45 -22.67 -1.40
C GLN A 438 13.18 -21.94 -2.53
N PHE A 439 13.96 -20.92 -2.18
CA PHE A 439 14.82 -20.16 -3.09
C PHE A 439 16.28 -20.58 -2.95
N ASP A 440 17.06 -20.43 -4.02
CA ASP A 440 18.44 -20.92 -4.08
C ASP A 440 19.47 -19.78 -3.95
N VAL A 441 19.04 -18.52 -4.01
CA VAL A 441 19.91 -17.33 -4.02
C VAL A 441 19.59 -16.42 -2.82
N LEU A 442 20.64 -15.95 -2.13
CA LEU A 442 20.57 -14.93 -1.10
C LEU A 442 21.33 -13.67 -1.56
N VAL A 443 20.75 -12.49 -1.38
CA VAL A 443 21.40 -11.20 -1.65
C VAL A 443 21.61 -10.47 -0.33
N ILE A 444 22.86 -10.16 0.04
CA ILE A 444 23.14 -9.42 1.29
C ILE A 444 22.57 -8.00 1.21
N HIS A 445 21.81 -7.60 2.22
CA HIS A 445 21.18 -6.28 2.27
C HIS A 445 22.17 -5.22 2.78
N PRO A 446 22.44 -4.11 2.05
CA PRO A 446 23.56 -3.20 2.34
C PRO A 446 23.25 -2.11 3.39
N GLN A 447 22.23 -2.27 4.24
CA GLN A 447 21.78 -1.22 5.17
C GLN A 447 22.87 -0.72 6.11
N SER A 448 23.78 -1.60 6.56
CA SER A 448 24.89 -1.21 7.43
C SER A 448 25.89 -0.26 6.77
N SER A 449 26.00 -0.29 5.44
CA SER A 449 26.77 0.69 4.67
C SER A 449 26.04 2.03 4.56
N ALA A 450 24.70 2.03 4.50
CA ALA A 450 23.91 3.26 4.53
C ALA A 450 24.10 4.02 5.86
N TRP A 451 24.27 3.32 6.98
CA TRP A 451 24.63 3.93 8.28
C TRP A 451 25.93 4.73 8.21
N LEU A 452 26.92 4.24 7.46
CA LEU A 452 28.22 4.90 7.34
C LEU A 452 28.11 6.16 6.48
N ALA A 453 27.33 6.05 5.40
CA ALA A 453 27.14 7.12 4.41
C ALA A 453 26.19 8.24 4.88
N PHE A 454 25.38 8.01 5.92
CA PHE A 454 24.46 9.01 6.47
C PHE A 454 25.20 10.29 6.91
N ASP A 455 24.81 11.44 6.37
CA ASP A 455 25.48 12.73 6.64
C ASP A 455 24.56 13.78 7.29
N ASN A 456 23.32 13.40 7.62
CA ASN A 456 22.30 14.30 8.18
C ASN A 456 22.08 15.57 7.30
N GLY A 457 22.30 15.44 5.99
CA GLY A 457 22.20 16.49 4.99
C GLY A 457 21.60 15.96 3.69
N LYS A 458 22.38 15.96 2.60
CA LYS A 458 21.90 15.52 1.28
C LYS A 458 21.88 14.00 1.14
N ASN A 459 22.73 13.29 1.88
CA ASN A 459 22.87 11.83 1.84
C ASN A 459 23.17 11.27 0.43
N ASP A 460 23.93 12.01 -0.39
CA ASP A 460 24.30 11.61 -1.76
C ASP A 460 24.93 10.20 -1.79
N GLY A 461 25.76 9.87 -0.79
CA GLY A 461 26.40 8.55 -0.68
C GLY A 461 25.43 7.38 -0.43
N ILE A 462 24.27 7.63 0.21
CA ILE A 462 23.23 6.59 0.38
C ILE A 462 22.51 6.36 -0.96
N HIS A 463 22.24 7.43 -1.72
CA HIS A 463 21.63 7.32 -3.05
C HIS A 463 22.54 6.55 -4.03
N GLU A 464 23.84 6.81 -4.00
CA GLU A 464 24.84 6.08 -4.79
C GLU A 464 24.96 4.59 -4.41
N LEU A 465 24.64 4.24 -3.15
CA LEU A 465 24.61 2.85 -2.66
C LEU A 465 23.30 2.14 -3.03
N PHE A 466 22.17 2.84 -2.99
CA PHE A 466 20.85 2.23 -3.20
C PHE A 466 20.63 1.79 -4.65
N GLN A 467 21.08 2.59 -5.63
CA GLN A 467 20.83 2.28 -7.04
C GLN A 467 21.46 0.95 -7.49
N PRO A 468 22.75 0.65 -7.23
CA PRO A 468 23.32 -0.65 -7.60
C PRO A 468 22.65 -1.86 -6.91
N PHE A 469 22.16 -1.68 -5.68
CA PHE A 469 21.39 -2.71 -4.98
C PHE A 469 20.04 -2.97 -5.67
N LEU A 470 19.36 -1.91 -6.09
CA LEU A 470 18.13 -2.00 -6.88
C LEU A 470 18.39 -2.61 -8.26
N ASP A 471 19.52 -2.31 -8.90
CA ASP A 471 19.90 -2.89 -10.19
C ASP A 471 20.14 -4.41 -10.08
N VAL A 472 20.80 -4.88 -9.01
CA VAL A 472 20.92 -6.31 -8.71
C VAL A 472 19.54 -6.96 -8.55
N THR A 473 18.66 -6.32 -7.78
CA THR A 473 17.27 -6.79 -7.55
C THR A 473 16.51 -6.92 -8.87
N LYS A 474 16.48 -5.86 -9.69
CA LYS A 474 15.77 -5.83 -10.98
C LYS A 474 16.37 -6.80 -11.99
N THR A 475 17.69 -7.01 -11.98
CA THR A 475 18.34 -7.99 -12.85
C THR A 475 17.91 -9.43 -12.51
N LEU A 476 17.85 -9.78 -11.23
CA LEU A 476 17.41 -11.11 -10.81
C LEU A 476 15.93 -11.34 -11.11
N GLU A 477 15.07 -10.34 -10.85
CA GLU A 477 13.65 -10.42 -11.22
C GLU A 477 13.46 -10.56 -12.74
N GLY A 478 14.20 -9.78 -13.53
CA GLY A 478 14.12 -9.81 -14.99
C GLY A 478 14.59 -11.13 -15.61
N ALA A 479 15.48 -11.85 -14.92
CA ALA A 479 15.95 -13.18 -15.29
C ALA A 479 15.12 -14.33 -14.67
N HIS A 480 14.00 -14.01 -14.00
CA HIS A 480 13.14 -14.94 -13.26
C HIS A 480 13.88 -15.82 -12.25
N VAL A 481 14.93 -15.30 -11.62
CA VAL A 481 15.69 -15.98 -10.56
C VAL A 481 15.10 -15.60 -9.20
N PRO A 482 14.45 -16.51 -8.46
CA PRO A 482 13.92 -16.20 -7.14
C PRO A 482 15.05 -16.07 -6.11
N PHE A 483 14.99 -15.03 -5.26
CA PHE A 483 15.98 -14.76 -4.23
C PHE A 483 15.33 -14.20 -2.95
N HIS A 484 16.09 -14.24 -1.85
CA HIS A 484 15.76 -13.51 -0.63
C HIS A 484 16.87 -12.50 -0.31
N TYR A 485 16.52 -11.45 0.44
CA TYR A 485 17.50 -10.60 1.11
C TYR A 485 18.03 -11.24 2.39
N GLY A 486 19.30 -11.00 2.68
CA GLY A 486 19.99 -11.40 3.90
C GLY A 486 20.35 -10.18 4.74
N ASP A 487 19.57 -9.92 5.79
CA ASP A 487 19.88 -8.93 6.81
C ASP A 487 20.95 -9.48 7.78
N GLU A 488 21.92 -8.65 8.14
CA GLU A 488 23.08 -9.09 8.92
C GLU A 488 22.74 -9.54 10.34
N ARG A 489 21.71 -8.95 10.97
CA ARG A 489 21.25 -9.34 12.29
C ARG A 489 20.46 -10.65 12.23
N ILE A 490 19.62 -10.82 11.22
CA ILE A 490 18.92 -12.10 10.97
C ILE A 490 19.94 -13.22 10.70
N LEU A 491 20.95 -12.95 9.87
CA LEU A 491 22.04 -13.89 9.58
C LEU A 491 22.84 -14.24 10.84
N ALA A 492 23.16 -13.28 11.69
CA ALA A 492 23.89 -13.54 12.93
C ALA A 492 23.16 -14.50 13.88
N ARG A 493 21.82 -14.48 13.88
CA ARG A 493 20.97 -15.24 14.81
C ARG A 493 20.51 -16.59 14.24
N HIS A 494 20.30 -16.66 12.92
CA HIS A 494 19.64 -17.79 12.25
C HIS A 494 20.49 -18.40 11.13
N GLY A 495 21.65 -17.83 10.84
CA GLY A 495 22.56 -18.23 9.78
C GLY A 495 23.53 -19.33 10.20
N GLU A 496 23.61 -20.40 9.42
CA GLU A 496 24.64 -21.44 9.59
C GLU A 496 25.01 -22.08 8.25
N VAL A 497 26.19 -22.71 8.19
CA VAL A 497 26.62 -23.47 7.01
C VAL A 497 26.22 -24.93 7.18
N GLU A 498 25.41 -25.43 6.26
CA GLU A 498 24.99 -26.83 6.24
C GLU A 498 25.80 -27.63 5.21
N LEU A 499 26.39 -28.75 5.65
CA LEU A 499 27.11 -29.68 4.79
C LEU A 499 26.20 -30.81 4.31
N ARG A 500 26.47 -31.29 3.10
CA ARG A 500 25.77 -32.44 2.54
C ARG A 500 25.96 -33.69 3.43
N GLY A 501 24.86 -34.24 3.94
CA GLY A 501 24.81 -35.50 4.70
C GLY A 501 24.64 -35.39 6.22
N THR A 502 24.63 -34.18 6.80
CA THR A 502 24.48 -33.96 8.25
C THR A 502 23.08 -33.49 8.68
N GLY A 503 22.17 -33.27 7.72
CA GLY A 503 20.84 -32.68 7.96
C GLY A 503 20.03 -32.41 6.68
N PHE A 504 20.69 -32.47 5.52
CA PHE A 504 20.12 -32.19 4.20
C PHE A 504 18.76 -32.90 4.02
N ARG A 505 17.66 -32.15 3.92
CA ARG A 505 16.37 -32.72 3.51
C ARG A 505 16.59 -33.34 2.13
N THR A 506 16.68 -34.66 2.11
CA THR A 506 17.00 -35.50 0.95
C THR A 506 15.82 -35.65 0.00
N CYS A 507 14.73 -34.89 0.19
CA CYS A 507 13.59 -34.93 -0.71
C CYS A 507 13.95 -34.22 -2.03
N ASP A 508 14.31 -35.06 -3.01
CA ASP A 508 14.11 -34.91 -4.45
C ASP A 508 15.17 -34.20 -5.32
N ARG A 509 16.39 -33.94 -4.84
CA ARG A 509 17.44 -33.40 -5.72
C ARG A 509 18.73 -34.19 -5.60
N GLY A 510 18.96 -35.04 -6.62
CA GLY A 510 19.98 -36.10 -6.67
C GLY A 510 21.45 -35.64 -6.59
N ALA A 511 22.36 -36.48 -7.07
CA ALA A 511 23.80 -36.35 -6.77
C ALA A 511 24.51 -35.08 -7.31
N SER A 512 23.84 -34.29 -8.15
CA SER A 512 24.32 -33.10 -8.86
C SER A 512 24.23 -31.77 -8.08
N PHE A 513 23.80 -31.79 -6.81
CA PHE A 513 23.68 -30.58 -5.98
C PHE A 513 24.99 -30.17 -5.27
N PRO A 514 25.20 -28.87 -4.95
CA PRO A 514 26.39 -28.37 -4.27
C PRO A 514 26.72 -29.08 -2.95
N ALA A 515 27.99 -29.04 -2.54
CA ALA A 515 28.48 -29.75 -1.36
C ALA A 515 28.02 -29.14 -0.03
N CYS A 516 27.61 -27.87 -0.04
CA CYS A 516 27.10 -27.12 1.10
C CYS A 516 26.00 -26.13 0.67
N GLY A 517 25.27 -25.60 1.66
CA GLY A 517 24.38 -24.45 1.51
C GLY A 517 24.46 -23.55 2.74
N LEU A 518 24.10 -22.28 2.59
CA LEU A 518 23.94 -21.34 3.69
C LEU A 518 22.48 -21.39 4.14
N ARG A 519 22.23 -21.91 5.35
CA ARG A 519 20.91 -21.98 5.95
C ARG A 519 20.61 -20.68 6.68
N VAL A 520 19.41 -20.13 6.50
CA VAL A 520 18.86 -19.07 7.35
C VAL A 520 17.49 -19.53 7.81
N GLY A 521 17.41 -20.00 9.06
CA GLY A 521 16.22 -20.64 9.60
C GLY A 521 15.71 -21.79 8.71
N ASN A 522 14.55 -21.59 8.10
CA ASN A 522 13.85 -22.57 7.27
C ASN A 522 14.30 -22.58 5.79
N GLN A 523 15.09 -21.60 5.35
CA GLN A 523 15.56 -21.48 3.97
C GLN A 523 17.01 -21.93 3.83
N LEU A 524 17.36 -22.46 2.65
CA LEU A 524 18.70 -22.96 2.33
C LEU A 524 19.18 -22.43 0.98
N TYR A 525 20.25 -21.64 0.97
CA TYR A 525 20.76 -20.97 -0.22
C TYR A 525 22.04 -21.62 -0.74
N PHE A 526 22.21 -21.64 -2.06
CA PHE A 526 23.34 -22.26 -2.76
C PHE A 526 24.20 -21.24 -3.52
N ALA A 527 23.75 -19.99 -3.61
CA ALA A 527 24.55 -18.86 -4.03
C ALA A 527 24.27 -17.67 -3.10
N VAL A 528 25.31 -16.93 -2.74
CA VAL A 528 25.21 -15.68 -1.98
C VAL A 528 25.82 -14.56 -2.79
N ILE A 529 25.01 -13.55 -3.11
CA ILE A 529 25.40 -12.34 -3.81
C ILE A 529 25.66 -11.26 -2.78
N VAL A 530 26.84 -10.64 -2.86
CA VAL A 530 27.17 -9.44 -2.09
C VAL A 530 27.13 -8.25 -3.06
N PRO A 531 26.10 -7.39 -3.00
CA PRO A 531 26.04 -6.17 -3.81
C PRO A 531 27.12 -5.17 -3.37
N PRO A 532 27.33 -4.07 -4.12
CA PRO A 532 28.23 -3.01 -3.68
C PRO A 532 27.90 -2.56 -2.26
N CYS A 533 28.87 -2.71 -1.36
CA CYS A 533 28.76 -2.31 0.03
C CYS A 533 30.14 -1.91 0.56
N GLU A 534 30.15 -1.09 1.61
CA GLU A 534 31.38 -0.58 2.20
C GLU A 534 31.82 -1.40 3.42
N THR A 535 30.84 -1.84 4.22
CA THR A 535 31.05 -2.58 5.46
C THR A 535 30.17 -3.82 5.55
N LEU A 536 30.65 -4.82 6.31
CA LEU A 536 29.89 -5.98 6.76
C LEU A 536 30.02 -6.11 8.29
N ALA A 537 29.07 -6.77 8.94
CA ALA A 537 29.16 -7.22 10.31
C ALA A 537 30.19 -8.36 10.44
N ARG A 538 30.83 -8.48 11.61
CA ARG A 538 31.83 -9.53 11.85
C ARG A 538 31.24 -10.94 11.70
N SER A 539 30.05 -11.15 12.25
CA SER A 539 29.31 -12.41 12.15
C SER A 539 29.03 -12.80 10.68
N THR A 540 28.65 -11.83 9.84
CA THR A 540 28.44 -12.05 8.41
C THR A 540 29.73 -12.48 7.72
N VAL A 541 30.85 -11.81 7.98
CA VAL A 541 32.16 -12.17 7.40
C VAL A 541 32.58 -13.58 7.80
N GLU A 542 32.43 -13.94 9.08
CA GLU A 542 32.72 -15.28 9.58
C GLU A 542 31.85 -16.34 8.92
N LEU A 543 30.55 -16.08 8.75
CA LEU A 543 29.61 -16.98 8.09
C LEU A 543 29.95 -17.16 6.59
N LEU A 544 30.25 -16.08 5.88
CA LEU A 544 30.64 -16.13 4.46
C LEU A 544 31.98 -16.86 4.27
N GLN A 545 32.93 -16.68 5.19
CA GLN A 545 34.20 -17.41 5.19
C GLN A 545 33.98 -18.92 5.37
N GLN A 546 33.16 -19.32 6.34
CA GLN A 546 32.79 -20.73 6.55
C GLN A 546 32.08 -21.31 5.32
N TYR A 547 31.15 -20.54 4.73
CA TYR A 547 30.39 -20.98 3.57
C TYR A 547 31.30 -21.20 2.36
N ALA A 548 32.20 -20.26 2.09
CA ALA A 548 33.19 -20.41 1.04
C ALA A 548 34.19 -21.54 1.35
N ASP A 549 34.60 -21.76 2.61
CA ASP A 549 35.46 -22.89 3.02
C ASP A 549 34.81 -24.25 2.74
N ALA A 550 33.49 -24.32 2.86
CA ALA A 550 32.72 -25.50 2.50
C ALA A 550 32.46 -25.65 0.99
N GLY A 551 32.94 -24.72 0.15
CA GLY A 551 32.79 -24.74 -1.31
C GLY A 551 31.53 -24.04 -1.83
N GLY A 552 30.93 -23.17 -1.02
CA GLY A 552 29.76 -22.38 -1.39
C GLY A 552 30.04 -21.35 -2.49
N ALA A 553 29.04 -21.07 -3.32
CA ALA A 553 29.15 -20.06 -4.38
C ALA A 553 28.93 -18.65 -3.82
N LEU A 554 30.00 -17.85 -3.76
CA LEU A 554 29.95 -16.41 -3.45
C LEU A 554 30.10 -15.61 -4.75
N VAL A 555 29.28 -14.57 -4.91
CA VAL A 555 29.34 -13.64 -6.05
C VAL A 555 29.45 -12.21 -5.53
N TRP A 556 30.54 -11.52 -5.87
CA TRP A 556 30.78 -10.12 -5.51
C TRP A 556 30.43 -9.22 -6.69
N VAL A 557 29.49 -8.30 -6.50
CA VAL A 557 29.06 -7.37 -7.54
C VAL A 557 29.72 -6.02 -7.33
N GLY A 558 30.46 -5.52 -8.33
CA GLY A 558 31.06 -4.20 -8.32
C GLY A 558 32.07 -3.99 -7.18
N GLY A 559 31.89 -2.90 -6.43
CA GLY A 559 32.78 -2.52 -5.33
C GLY A 559 32.71 -3.50 -4.16
N LYS A 560 33.87 -4.00 -3.73
CA LYS A 560 33.99 -4.95 -2.62
C LYS A 560 34.06 -4.21 -1.27
N PRO A 561 33.50 -4.79 -0.19
CA PRO A 561 33.62 -4.20 1.14
C PRO A 561 35.08 -4.17 1.57
N THR A 562 35.45 -3.11 2.28
CA THR A 562 36.79 -2.92 2.84
C THR A 562 36.79 -2.80 4.36
N LEU A 563 35.59 -2.66 4.95
CA LEU A 563 35.39 -2.46 6.37
C LEU A 563 34.61 -3.62 7.01
N VAL A 564 34.95 -3.94 8.24
CA VAL A 564 34.15 -4.77 9.13
C VAL A 564 33.73 -3.88 10.29
N GLU A 565 32.43 -3.71 10.48
CA GLU A 565 31.86 -2.86 11.54
C GLU A 565 32.42 -1.41 11.54
N GLY A 566 32.66 -0.89 10.33
CA GLY A 566 33.22 0.45 10.10
C GLY A 566 34.74 0.56 10.29
N GLU A 567 35.46 -0.53 10.52
CA GLU A 567 36.92 -0.56 10.67
C GLU A 567 37.60 -1.33 9.53
N PRO A 568 38.78 -0.90 9.02
CA PRO A 568 39.51 -1.63 7.99
C PRO A 568 39.85 -3.07 8.42
N SER A 569 39.56 -4.05 7.57
CA SER A 569 39.87 -5.45 7.83
C SER A 569 40.80 -6.06 6.78
N ALA A 570 41.90 -6.67 7.23
CA ALA A 570 42.83 -7.40 6.37
C ALA A 570 42.27 -8.75 5.88
N GLU A 571 41.15 -9.21 6.45
CA GLU A 571 40.52 -10.50 6.13
C GLU A 571 39.63 -10.39 4.88
N LEU A 572 39.00 -9.24 4.65
CA LEU A 572 38.11 -9.01 3.51
C LEU A 572 38.79 -9.16 2.14
N PRO A 573 40.02 -8.66 1.90
CA PRO A 573 40.72 -8.93 0.64
C PRO A 573 40.94 -10.42 0.37
N ALA A 574 41.19 -11.22 1.41
CA ALA A 574 41.34 -12.67 1.27
C ALA A 574 40.00 -13.34 0.98
N LEU A 575 38.95 -12.99 1.71
CA LEU A 575 37.59 -13.48 1.48
C LEU A 575 37.06 -13.10 0.09
N ALA A 576 37.32 -11.88 -0.37
CA ALA A 576 36.85 -11.39 -1.66
C ALA A 576 37.66 -11.92 -2.86
N GLN A 577 38.77 -12.63 -2.63
CA GLN A 577 39.40 -13.49 -3.64
C GLN A 577 38.71 -14.85 -3.76
N ARG A 578 37.83 -15.18 -2.80
CA ARG A 578 37.01 -16.40 -2.81
C ARG A 578 35.68 -16.07 -3.47
N GLY A 579 35.21 -16.96 -4.34
CA GLY A 579 34.03 -16.71 -5.15
C GLY A 579 34.33 -15.93 -6.43
N GLU A 580 33.28 -15.65 -7.17
CA GLU A 580 33.34 -14.96 -8.46
C GLU A 580 33.16 -13.45 -8.25
N SER A 581 33.90 -12.65 -9.01
CA SER A 581 33.79 -11.18 -8.96
C SER A 581 33.32 -10.67 -10.31
N VAL A 582 32.21 -9.95 -10.30
CA VAL A 582 31.61 -9.37 -11.50
C VAL A 582 31.68 -7.84 -11.43
N PRO A 583 31.88 -7.14 -12.56
CA PRO A 583 32.00 -5.69 -12.56
C PRO A 583 30.68 -4.99 -12.21
N ASP A 584 29.55 -5.58 -12.59
CA ASP A 584 28.20 -5.07 -12.36
C ASP A 584 27.18 -6.23 -12.44
N CYS A 585 25.90 -5.91 -12.25
CA CYS A 585 24.83 -6.91 -12.18
C CYS A 585 24.52 -7.58 -13.54
N THR A 586 24.90 -6.99 -14.68
CA THR A 586 24.46 -7.44 -16.02
C THR A 586 24.98 -8.81 -16.43
N VAL A 587 25.98 -9.33 -15.72
CA VAL A 587 26.57 -10.66 -15.97
C VAL A 587 26.20 -11.69 -14.91
N LEU A 588 25.36 -11.33 -13.92
CA LEU A 588 24.94 -12.24 -12.84
C LEU A 588 24.37 -13.55 -13.38
N GLU A 589 23.67 -13.48 -14.51
CA GLU A 589 23.07 -14.67 -15.13
C GLU A 589 24.08 -15.76 -15.49
N THR A 590 25.33 -15.37 -15.78
CA THR A 590 26.39 -16.31 -16.17
C THR A 590 27.11 -16.95 -14.98
N CYS A 591 26.94 -16.38 -13.79
CA CYS A 591 27.68 -16.77 -12.58
C CYS A 591 26.84 -17.63 -11.63
N LEU A 592 25.51 -17.58 -11.76
CA LEU A 592 24.61 -18.31 -10.87
C LEU A 592 24.50 -19.80 -11.25
N PRO A 593 24.29 -20.69 -10.26
CA PRO A 593 24.05 -22.09 -10.52
C PRO A 593 22.83 -22.28 -11.44
N LYS A 594 22.93 -23.14 -12.46
CA LYS A 594 21.83 -23.43 -13.40
C LYS A 594 20.53 -23.86 -12.70
N GLN A 595 20.63 -24.44 -11.51
CA GLN A 595 19.49 -24.90 -10.71
C GLN A 595 18.65 -23.75 -10.14
N ALA A 596 19.20 -22.53 -10.08
CA ALA A 596 18.46 -21.34 -9.67
C ALA A 596 17.40 -20.92 -10.70
N TYR A 597 17.54 -21.37 -11.96
CA TYR A 597 16.60 -21.11 -13.07
C TYR A 597 15.57 -22.24 -13.15
N ARG A 598 14.43 -22.06 -12.49
CA ARG A 598 13.31 -23.04 -12.48
C ARG A 598 12.14 -22.67 -13.40
N LEU A 599 12.19 -21.45 -13.93
CA LEU A 599 11.20 -20.82 -14.78
C LEU A 599 11.95 -19.94 -15.77
N SER A 600 11.39 -19.80 -16.96
CA SER A 600 11.82 -18.84 -17.98
C SER A 600 10.58 -18.35 -18.73
N VAL A 601 10.47 -17.03 -18.96
CA VAL A 601 9.34 -16.38 -19.65
C VAL A 601 9.90 -15.56 -20.80
N ILE A 602 9.92 -16.18 -21.98
CA ILE A 602 10.61 -15.64 -23.14
C ILE A 602 9.64 -15.19 -24.23
N ASP A 603 10.10 -14.26 -25.06
CA ASP A 603 9.45 -13.97 -26.34
C ASP A 603 9.73 -15.08 -27.39
N ASP A 604 9.17 -14.91 -28.60
CA ASP A 604 9.41 -15.84 -29.71
C ASP A 604 10.86 -15.83 -30.26
N HIS A 605 11.68 -14.89 -29.81
CA HIS A 605 13.10 -14.81 -30.13
C HIS A 605 14.01 -15.44 -29.05
N GLY A 606 13.43 -15.84 -27.92
CA GLY A 606 14.14 -16.46 -26.80
C GLY A 606 14.72 -15.47 -25.78
N ALA A 607 14.32 -14.20 -25.81
CA ALA A 607 14.72 -13.21 -24.82
C ALA A 607 13.75 -13.18 -23.63
N GLU A 608 14.27 -13.11 -22.40
CA GLU A 608 13.45 -13.01 -21.19
C GLU A 608 12.64 -11.70 -21.17
N ILE A 609 11.40 -11.79 -20.72
CA ILE A 609 10.48 -10.66 -20.60
C ILE A 609 10.43 -10.24 -19.13
N GLU A 610 11.24 -9.23 -18.80
CA GLU A 610 11.38 -8.70 -17.43
C GLU A 610 10.05 -8.20 -16.81
N ARG A 611 9.07 -7.86 -17.65
CA ARG A 611 7.78 -7.29 -17.21
C ARG A 611 6.78 -8.35 -16.76
N ILE A 612 7.03 -9.63 -17.01
CA ILE A 612 6.21 -10.71 -16.46
C ILE A 612 6.89 -11.20 -15.18
N ALA A 613 6.45 -10.69 -14.03
CA ALA A 613 6.92 -11.17 -12.74
C ALA A 613 6.32 -12.55 -12.43
N ALA A 614 7.04 -13.39 -11.68
CA ALA A 614 6.58 -14.74 -11.38
C ALA A 614 7.04 -15.27 -10.02
N THR A 615 6.24 -16.17 -9.46
CA THR A 615 6.53 -16.87 -8.20
C THR A 615 6.14 -18.34 -8.28
N HIS A 616 6.77 -19.15 -7.43
CA HIS A 616 6.62 -20.60 -7.39
C HIS A 616 6.32 -21.09 -5.97
N ARG A 617 5.45 -22.08 -5.85
CA ARG A 617 5.16 -22.83 -4.63
C ARG A 617 5.10 -24.32 -4.90
N HIS A 618 5.62 -25.12 -3.99
CA HIS A 618 5.52 -26.58 -4.06
C HIS A 618 4.43 -27.11 -3.12
N PHE A 619 3.62 -28.06 -3.59
CA PHE A 619 2.68 -28.80 -2.78
C PHE A 619 3.00 -30.28 -2.82
N ALA A 620 3.22 -30.90 -1.65
CA ALA A 620 3.36 -32.35 -1.56
C ALA A 620 2.09 -33.10 -1.96
N ASP A 621 0.91 -32.50 -1.72
CA ASP A 621 -0.39 -32.98 -2.20
C ASP A 621 -1.40 -31.82 -2.33
N TYR A 622 -1.82 -31.53 -3.56
CA TYR A 622 -2.77 -30.46 -3.87
C TYR A 622 -4.23 -30.95 -3.88
N ASP A 623 -4.48 -32.06 -4.56
CA ASP A 623 -5.82 -32.56 -4.89
C ASP A 623 -6.04 -34.05 -4.54
N GLY A 624 -5.11 -34.68 -3.81
CA GLY A 624 -5.14 -36.10 -3.47
C GLY A 624 -4.49 -37.01 -4.51
N ARG A 625 -3.95 -36.45 -5.61
CA ARG A 625 -3.28 -37.21 -6.67
C ARG A 625 -1.74 -37.18 -6.54
N GLY A 626 -1.19 -36.47 -5.55
CA GLY A 626 0.26 -36.35 -5.31
C GLY A 626 0.80 -34.94 -5.57
N PRO A 627 2.12 -34.78 -5.71
CA PRO A 627 2.76 -33.47 -5.74
C PRO A 627 2.32 -32.60 -6.93
N ALA A 628 2.30 -31.29 -6.70
CA ALA A 628 2.01 -30.28 -7.71
C ALA A 628 2.83 -29.02 -7.44
N ASP A 629 3.32 -28.40 -8.51
CA ASP A 629 3.99 -27.10 -8.45
C ASP A 629 3.03 -26.03 -8.96
N PHE A 630 2.85 -24.98 -8.16
CA PHE A 630 2.03 -23.83 -8.48
C PHE A 630 2.90 -22.68 -8.92
N TYR A 631 2.59 -22.13 -10.09
CA TYR A 631 3.24 -20.94 -10.63
C TYR A 631 2.20 -19.85 -10.81
N PHE A 632 2.52 -18.65 -10.34
CA PHE A 632 1.72 -17.45 -10.57
C PHE A 632 2.57 -16.42 -11.27
N LEU A 633 2.08 -15.94 -12.41
CA LEU A 633 2.72 -14.96 -13.27
C LEU A 633 1.82 -13.74 -13.40
N ALA A 634 2.39 -12.54 -13.33
CA ALA A 634 1.65 -11.29 -13.43
C ALA A 634 2.38 -10.32 -14.37
N ASN A 635 1.63 -9.73 -15.29
CA ASN A 635 2.12 -8.64 -16.12
C ASN A 635 2.18 -7.36 -15.30
N ALA A 636 3.40 -6.89 -15.02
CA ALA A 636 3.63 -5.65 -14.29
C ALA A 636 3.36 -4.39 -15.14
N ASP A 637 3.14 -4.51 -16.45
CA ASP A 637 2.81 -3.38 -17.32
C ASP A 637 1.31 -3.11 -17.35
N ASN A 638 0.91 -1.84 -17.19
CA ASN A 638 -0.48 -1.41 -17.22
C ASN A 638 -0.94 -0.87 -18.59
N ALA A 639 -0.03 -0.76 -19.55
CA ALA A 639 -0.31 -0.28 -20.91
C ALA A 639 0.01 -1.32 -21.99
N SER A 640 0.97 -2.22 -21.76
CA SER A 640 1.44 -3.18 -22.77
C SER A 640 1.05 -4.62 -22.45
N GLY A 641 0.67 -5.37 -23.48
CA GLY A 641 0.54 -6.82 -23.45
C GLY A 641 1.79 -7.53 -24.00
N TYR A 642 1.91 -8.83 -23.74
CA TYR A 642 3.07 -9.64 -24.12
C TYR A 642 2.66 -11.01 -24.64
N GLU A 643 3.15 -11.38 -25.82
CA GLU A 643 3.13 -12.75 -26.35
C GLU A 643 4.34 -13.50 -25.79
N VAL A 644 4.12 -14.62 -25.08
CA VAL A 644 5.18 -15.31 -24.34
C VAL A 644 5.17 -16.82 -24.54
N VAL A 645 6.34 -17.42 -24.31
CA VAL A 645 6.51 -18.85 -24.06
C VAL A 645 7.00 -19.04 -22.63
N VAL A 646 6.14 -19.60 -21.77
CA VAL A 646 6.48 -19.96 -20.38
C VAL A 646 7.07 -21.37 -20.37
N ARG A 647 8.31 -21.51 -19.91
CA ARG A 647 9.01 -22.80 -19.78
C ARG A 647 9.12 -23.19 -18.30
N LEU A 648 8.63 -24.38 -17.97
CA LEU A 648 8.53 -24.89 -16.60
C LEU A 648 9.02 -26.33 -16.51
N LEU A 649 9.69 -26.67 -15.41
CA LEU A 649 10.06 -28.06 -15.11
C LEU A 649 8.82 -28.90 -14.79
N GLY A 650 8.58 -29.95 -15.56
CA GLY A 650 7.39 -30.80 -15.41
C GLY A 650 7.06 -31.63 -16.64
N LYS A 651 6.00 -32.44 -16.56
CA LYS A 651 5.51 -33.29 -17.66
C LYS A 651 4.12 -32.92 -18.16
N SER A 652 3.30 -32.34 -17.29
CA SER A 652 1.98 -31.84 -17.67
C SER A 652 1.57 -30.61 -16.88
N ALA A 653 0.62 -29.82 -17.41
CA ALA A 653 0.13 -28.61 -16.77
C ALA A 653 -1.38 -28.40 -16.98
N GLU A 654 -2.01 -27.71 -16.02
CA GLU A 654 -3.39 -27.21 -16.06
C GLU A 654 -3.42 -25.72 -15.66
N ARG A 655 -4.39 -24.96 -16.17
CA ARG A 655 -4.61 -23.57 -15.74
C ARG A 655 -5.52 -23.59 -14.53
N LEU A 656 -5.16 -22.84 -13.50
CA LEU A 656 -6.01 -22.62 -12.33
C LEU A 656 -6.74 -21.30 -12.51
N VAL A 657 -8.06 -21.35 -12.61
CA VAL A 657 -8.91 -20.15 -12.73
C VAL A 657 -9.18 -19.61 -11.33
N LEU A 658 -8.42 -18.59 -10.90
CA LEU A 658 -8.48 -18.03 -9.55
C LEU A 658 -9.84 -17.38 -9.22
N GLU A 659 -10.62 -16.95 -10.21
CA GLU A 659 -11.98 -16.44 -10.02
C GLU A 659 -12.93 -17.51 -9.46
N THR A 660 -12.67 -18.79 -9.73
CA THR A 660 -13.56 -19.90 -9.36
C THR A 660 -12.89 -20.98 -8.49
N GLY A 661 -11.56 -21.05 -8.52
CA GLY A 661 -10.77 -22.14 -7.94
C GLY A 661 -10.82 -23.45 -8.75
N ALA A 662 -11.37 -23.44 -9.97
CA ALA A 662 -11.42 -24.60 -10.85
C ALA A 662 -10.17 -24.71 -11.72
N THR A 663 -9.83 -25.93 -12.13
CA THR A 663 -8.80 -26.16 -13.13
C THR A 663 -9.41 -26.30 -14.53
N GLU A 664 -8.70 -25.82 -15.53
CA GLU A 664 -9.05 -26.01 -16.95
C GLU A 664 -7.84 -26.54 -17.74
N PRO A 665 -8.07 -27.43 -18.73
CA PRO A 665 -7.00 -27.86 -19.62
C PRO A 665 -6.46 -26.69 -20.45
N LEU A 666 -5.16 -26.65 -20.70
CA LEU A 666 -4.54 -25.70 -21.62
C LEU A 666 -3.65 -26.39 -22.66
N PRO A 667 -3.37 -25.75 -23.81
CA PRO A 667 -2.39 -26.25 -24.75
C PRO A 667 -0.97 -26.07 -24.22
N PHE A 668 -0.13 -27.10 -24.35
CA PHE A 668 1.30 -27.03 -24.05
C PHE A 668 2.07 -28.07 -24.88
N THR A 669 3.36 -27.82 -25.09
CA THR A 669 4.28 -28.80 -25.69
C THR A 669 5.18 -29.41 -24.62
N ARG A 670 5.53 -30.69 -24.80
CA ARG A 670 6.40 -31.43 -23.88
C ARG A 670 7.80 -31.57 -24.46
N GLU A 671 8.80 -31.22 -23.66
CA GLU A 671 10.19 -31.63 -23.84
C GLU A 671 10.55 -32.66 -22.76
N VAL A 672 11.79 -33.18 -22.72
CA VAL A 672 12.15 -34.38 -21.93
C VAL A 672 11.73 -34.30 -20.45
N ASN A 673 11.82 -33.12 -19.82
CA ASN A 673 11.36 -32.85 -18.44
C ASN A 673 10.80 -31.42 -18.28
N GLU A 674 10.32 -30.83 -19.37
CA GLU A 674 9.82 -29.46 -19.39
C GLU A 674 8.48 -29.38 -20.12
N VAL A 675 7.63 -28.46 -19.69
CA VAL A 675 6.46 -28.02 -20.42
C VAL A 675 6.67 -26.60 -20.92
N ALA A 676 6.31 -26.35 -22.18
CA ALA A 676 6.31 -25.01 -22.77
C ALA A 676 4.88 -24.61 -23.11
N ILE A 677 4.46 -23.45 -22.58
CA ILE A 677 3.10 -22.91 -22.67
C ILE A 677 3.16 -21.60 -23.42
N ARG A 678 2.42 -21.49 -24.52
CA ARG A 678 2.22 -20.23 -25.24
C ARG A 678 1.05 -19.48 -24.63
N HIS A 679 1.25 -18.21 -24.28
CA HIS A 679 0.22 -17.37 -23.68
C HIS A 679 0.38 -15.92 -24.12
N THR A 680 -0.73 -15.19 -24.17
CA THR A 680 -0.76 -13.76 -24.47
C THR A 680 -1.30 -13.05 -23.25
N PHE A 681 -0.44 -12.29 -22.57
CA PHE A 681 -0.84 -11.43 -21.45
C PHE A 681 -1.41 -10.13 -22.00
N ALA A 682 -2.62 -9.75 -21.59
CA ALA A 682 -3.06 -8.37 -21.72
C ALA A 682 -2.33 -7.46 -20.69
N PRO A 683 -2.40 -6.12 -20.82
CA PRO A 683 -1.96 -5.23 -19.75
C PRO A 683 -2.65 -5.60 -18.43
N MET A 684 -1.91 -5.65 -17.33
CA MET A 684 -2.38 -6.04 -15.98
C MET A 684 -2.92 -7.48 -15.85
N ASP A 685 -2.69 -8.34 -16.86
CA ASP A 685 -3.17 -9.72 -16.85
C ASP A 685 -2.29 -10.65 -16.00
N SER A 686 -2.83 -11.80 -15.63
CA SER A 686 -2.19 -12.76 -14.75
C SER A 686 -2.52 -14.21 -15.14
N LEU A 687 -1.56 -15.11 -14.96
CA LEU A 687 -1.69 -16.53 -15.27
C LEU A 687 -1.31 -17.38 -14.07
N ALA A 688 -2.22 -18.26 -13.66
CA ALA A 688 -1.98 -19.22 -12.59
C ALA A 688 -1.97 -20.66 -13.15
N LEU A 689 -0.91 -21.40 -12.87
CA LEU A 689 -0.63 -22.72 -13.44
C LEU A 689 -0.38 -23.75 -12.35
N LEU A 690 -0.85 -24.97 -12.58
CA LEU A 690 -0.45 -26.16 -11.84
C LEU A 690 0.36 -27.04 -12.79
N VAL A 691 1.57 -27.42 -12.37
CA VAL A 691 2.50 -28.26 -13.11
C VAL A 691 2.76 -29.54 -12.34
N TYR A 692 2.81 -30.66 -13.04
CA TYR A 692 2.94 -31.99 -12.45
C TYR A 692 4.17 -32.73 -12.99
N ALA A 693 4.79 -33.53 -12.13
CA ALA A 693 5.91 -34.41 -12.48
C ALA A 693 5.50 -35.67 -13.27
N ASP A 694 4.20 -35.86 -13.50
CA ASP A 694 3.62 -36.97 -14.26
C ASP A 694 2.65 -36.50 -15.36
N ASP A 695 2.07 -37.45 -16.10
CA ASP A 695 1.25 -37.21 -17.29
C ASP A 695 -0.26 -37.07 -16.99
N ARG A 696 -0.64 -36.71 -15.75
CA ARG A 696 -2.06 -36.69 -15.35
C ARG A 696 -2.91 -35.66 -16.09
N ALA A 697 -2.30 -34.57 -16.59
CA ALA A 697 -2.97 -33.58 -17.41
C ALA A 697 -2.58 -33.74 -18.88
N LEU A 698 -3.57 -33.89 -19.76
CA LEU A 698 -3.35 -34.07 -21.19
C LEU A 698 -3.47 -32.71 -21.91
N PRO A 699 -2.55 -32.40 -22.85
CA PRO A 699 -2.65 -31.18 -23.62
C PRO A 699 -3.87 -31.21 -24.53
N VAL A 700 -4.53 -30.06 -24.68
CA VAL A 700 -5.60 -29.89 -25.68
C VAL A 700 -4.99 -29.39 -26.99
N ALA A 701 -5.62 -29.70 -28.12
CA ALA A 701 -5.18 -29.22 -29.43
C ALA A 701 -5.09 -27.69 -29.41
N MET A 702 -3.96 -27.15 -29.90
CA MET A 702 -3.84 -25.72 -30.12
C MET A 702 -4.94 -25.27 -31.09
N PRO A 703 -5.67 -24.17 -30.81
CA PRO A 703 -6.44 -23.51 -31.85
C PRO A 703 -5.48 -23.20 -33.01
N ALA A 704 -5.94 -23.39 -34.25
CA ALA A 704 -5.11 -23.29 -35.44
C ALA A 704 -4.56 -21.86 -35.62
N LEU A 705 -3.42 -21.57 -35.00
CA LEU A 705 -2.60 -20.39 -35.26
C LEU A 705 -1.54 -20.76 -36.30
N VAL A 706 -1.30 -19.84 -37.22
CA VAL A 706 -0.44 -20.01 -38.40
C VAL A 706 0.96 -20.45 -37.94
N ALA A 707 1.39 -21.62 -38.40
CA ALA A 707 2.69 -22.18 -38.07
C ALA A 707 3.82 -21.29 -38.61
N VAL A 708 4.63 -20.72 -37.72
CA VAL A 708 5.97 -20.23 -38.04
C VAL A 708 6.94 -21.41 -37.90
N PRO A 709 7.79 -21.70 -38.90
CA PRO A 709 8.58 -22.92 -38.89
C PRO A 709 9.67 -22.90 -37.81
N ALA A 710 9.68 -23.93 -36.97
CA ALA A 710 10.74 -24.21 -36.00
C ALA A 710 12.11 -24.31 -36.71
N LYS A 711 13.10 -23.60 -36.19
CA LYS A 711 14.51 -23.83 -36.51
C LYS A 711 15.32 -24.06 -35.25
N GLY A 712 15.76 -25.33 -35.11
CA GLY A 712 17.09 -25.72 -34.66
C GLY A 712 17.53 -25.30 -33.25
N THR A 713 17.46 -26.25 -32.34
CA THR A 713 18.24 -26.33 -31.11
C THR A 713 19.76 -26.26 -31.35
N GLU A 714 20.46 -25.38 -30.66
CA GLU A 714 21.74 -25.66 -29.97
C GLU A 714 22.10 -24.50 -29.02
N PHE A 715 22.40 -24.82 -27.76
CA PHE A 715 22.94 -23.90 -26.75
C PHE A 715 24.39 -23.51 -27.09
N LEU A 716 24.77 -22.26 -26.73
CA LEU A 716 26.09 -21.58 -26.85
C LEU A 716 26.30 -20.79 -28.16
N ASP A 717 26.18 -19.45 -28.09
CA ASP A 717 27.34 -18.55 -28.16
C ASP A 717 26.91 -17.08 -27.88
N LEU A 718 27.53 -16.46 -26.88
CA LEU A 718 27.36 -15.04 -26.54
C LEU A 718 28.36 -14.21 -27.35
N ALA A 719 27.88 -13.16 -28.03
CA ALA A 719 28.46 -11.81 -28.04
C ALA A 719 28.11 -11.04 -29.34
N SER A 720 27.31 -9.98 -29.23
CA SER A 720 27.70 -8.64 -29.67
C SER A 720 26.59 -7.60 -29.43
N LYS A 721 26.88 -6.68 -28.50
CA LYS A 721 26.50 -5.25 -28.45
C LYS A 721 25.36 -4.76 -29.37
N ALA A 722 24.29 -4.25 -28.74
CA ALA A 722 23.62 -3.03 -29.21
C ALA A 722 22.97 -2.28 -28.02
N THR A 723 23.27 -0.98 -27.95
CA THR A 723 22.68 0.05 -27.08
C THR A 723 21.16 0.18 -27.26
N PRO A 724 20.38 0.51 -26.21
CA PRO A 724 18.96 0.77 -26.36
C PRO A 724 18.75 2.11 -27.05
N ALA A 725 18.17 2.09 -28.25
CA ALA A 725 17.58 3.27 -28.87
C ALA A 725 16.12 3.37 -28.40
N SER A 726 15.72 4.57 -28.01
CA SER A 726 14.33 4.96 -27.79
C SER A 726 13.48 4.57 -28.99
N VAL A 727 12.49 3.69 -28.80
CA VAL A 727 11.48 3.40 -29.81
C VAL A 727 10.18 4.07 -29.40
N ALA A 728 9.77 5.01 -30.24
CA ALA A 728 8.48 5.66 -30.19
C ALA A 728 7.35 4.67 -30.46
N VAL A 729 6.25 4.90 -29.77
CA VAL A 729 4.91 4.30 -29.94
C VAL A 729 4.57 4.08 -31.43
N PRO A 730 4.16 2.86 -31.80
CA PRO A 730 3.14 2.68 -32.81
C PRO A 730 1.81 2.32 -32.14
N ALA A 731 0.80 3.10 -32.51
CA ALA A 731 -0.60 2.84 -32.24
C ALA A 731 -1.06 1.51 -32.88
N GLU A 732 -2.13 0.96 -32.30
CA GLU A 732 -3.03 -0.04 -32.89
C GLU A 732 -2.38 -1.37 -33.32
N CYS A 733 -2.33 -2.32 -32.38
CA CYS A 733 -2.30 -3.74 -32.74
C CYS A 733 -3.70 -4.12 -33.26
N THR A 734 -3.91 -3.92 -34.56
CA THR A 734 -5.03 -4.54 -35.27
C THR A 734 -4.59 -5.94 -35.70
N ASP A 735 -5.05 -6.95 -34.95
CA ASP A 735 -4.98 -8.34 -35.40
C ASP A 735 -5.69 -8.47 -36.75
N SER A 736 -4.92 -8.69 -37.80
CA SER A 736 -5.44 -9.10 -39.11
C SER A 736 -5.36 -10.62 -39.22
N LEU A 737 -6.36 -11.28 -38.63
CA LEU A 737 -6.72 -12.65 -39.00
C LEU A 737 -7.82 -12.62 -40.05
N ASP A 738 -7.41 -12.86 -41.30
CA ASP A 738 -8.27 -13.04 -42.46
C ASP A 738 -9.12 -14.32 -42.32
N SER A 739 -10.30 -14.18 -41.76
CA SER A 739 -11.55 -14.61 -42.39
C SER A 739 -12.57 -13.55 -42.02
N ALA A 740 -13.33 -13.02 -42.99
CA ALA A 740 -14.24 -11.89 -42.77
C ALA A 740 -15.31 -12.22 -41.69
N SER A 741 -14.98 -12.00 -40.42
CA SER A 741 -15.95 -12.01 -39.32
C SER A 741 -16.84 -10.81 -39.53
N LYS A 742 -18.14 -11.05 -39.70
CA LYS A 742 -19.14 -10.02 -39.99
C LYS A 742 -19.45 -9.28 -38.68
N ALA A 743 -18.47 -8.57 -38.13
CA ALA A 743 -18.61 -7.84 -36.88
C ALA A 743 -19.73 -6.81 -37.01
N THR A 744 -20.67 -6.82 -36.08
CA THR A 744 -21.79 -5.88 -36.01
C THR A 744 -21.54 -4.94 -34.84
N SER A 745 -21.23 -3.67 -35.13
CA SER A 745 -21.08 -2.64 -34.09
C SER A 745 -22.42 -2.42 -33.38
N LEU A 746 -22.34 -2.30 -32.06
CA LEU A 746 -23.42 -1.93 -31.16
C LEU A 746 -23.23 -0.52 -30.58
N ASP A 747 -22.34 0.27 -31.18
CA ASP A 747 -22.10 1.65 -30.78
C ASP A 747 -23.28 2.56 -31.18
N GLY A 748 -23.40 3.71 -30.54
CA GLY A 748 -24.49 4.67 -30.71
C GLY A 748 -25.46 4.68 -29.53
N GLU A 749 -26.70 5.13 -29.76
CA GLU A 749 -27.71 5.33 -28.72
C GLU A 749 -28.29 4.02 -28.18
N TRP A 750 -28.46 3.96 -26.87
CA TRP A 750 -29.14 2.90 -26.13
C TRP A 750 -30.28 3.51 -25.31
N GLU A 751 -31.37 2.78 -25.12
CA GLU A 751 -32.43 3.19 -24.20
C GLU A 751 -31.89 3.16 -22.78
N LEU A 752 -32.09 4.26 -22.04
CA LEU A 752 -31.54 4.45 -20.70
C LEU A 752 -32.62 4.30 -19.64
N GLN A 753 -32.32 3.51 -18.61
CA GLN A 753 -33.04 3.49 -17.34
C GLN A 753 -32.06 3.70 -16.19
N LEU A 754 -32.30 4.72 -15.37
CA LEU A 754 -31.57 4.94 -14.13
C LEU A 754 -32.08 3.98 -13.05
N LEU A 755 -31.23 3.11 -12.50
CA LEU A 755 -31.59 2.23 -11.36
C LEU A 755 -31.29 2.91 -10.01
N ASP A 756 -30.32 3.81 -10.00
CA ASP A 756 -30.03 4.76 -8.93
C ASP A 756 -30.39 6.20 -9.38
N PRO A 757 -30.71 7.12 -8.46
CA PRO A 757 -30.94 8.51 -8.84
C PRO A 757 -29.67 9.17 -9.37
N ASN A 758 -29.82 10.09 -10.34
CA ASN A 758 -28.75 11.01 -10.72
C ASN A 758 -28.53 12.05 -9.61
N ALA A 759 -27.37 12.70 -9.64
CA ALA A 759 -26.95 13.67 -8.63
C ALA A 759 -26.53 15.01 -9.24
N LEU A 760 -26.50 16.03 -8.40
CA LEU A 760 -25.82 17.30 -8.63
C LEU A 760 -25.15 17.69 -7.31
N THR A 761 -23.82 17.79 -7.31
CA THR A 761 -23.06 18.31 -6.17
C THR A 761 -23.16 19.83 -6.15
N LEU A 762 -23.54 20.39 -5.01
CA LEU A 762 -23.60 21.83 -4.74
C LEU A 762 -22.50 22.17 -3.73
N ASP A 763 -21.35 22.53 -4.26
CA ASP A 763 -20.11 22.85 -3.54
C ASP A 763 -19.65 24.30 -3.77
N TYR A 764 -20.37 25.10 -4.55
CA TYR A 764 -20.22 26.56 -4.60
C TYR A 764 -21.40 27.28 -3.96
N CYS A 765 -21.11 28.25 -3.10
CA CYS A 765 -22.13 29.01 -2.39
C CYS A 765 -21.73 30.47 -2.17
N ASP A 766 -22.73 31.31 -1.92
CA ASP A 766 -22.49 32.57 -1.21
C ASP A 766 -22.61 32.32 0.28
N PHE A 767 -21.75 32.97 1.08
CA PHE A 767 -21.85 32.82 2.53
C PHE A 767 -21.66 34.11 3.31
N TRP A 768 -22.39 34.17 4.42
CA TRP A 768 -22.34 35.26 5.39
C TRP A 768 -21.91 34.71 6.74
N ILE A 769 -21.04 35.46 7.42
CA ILE A 769 -20.67 35.23 8.81
C ILE A 769 -21.13 36.45 9.62
N ASP A 770 -21.94 36.23 10.65
CA ASP A 770 -22.52 37.29 11.49
C ASP A 770 -23.20 38.40 10.66
N ARG A 771 -23.98 37.97 9.64
CA ARG A 771 -24.72 38.82 8.68
C ARG A 771 -23.86 39.65 7.73
N LYS A 772 -22.53 39.52 7.76
CA LYS A 772 -21.62 40.13 6.79
C LYS A 772 -21.37 39.14 5.65
N LEU A 773 -21.61 39.58 4.41
CA LEU A 773 -21.24 38.81 3.21
C LEU A 773 -19.72 38.66 3.18
N ILE A 774 -19.23 37.43 3.15
CA ILE A 774 -17.80 37.13 3.12
C ILE A 774 -17.34 36.91 1.68
N ALA A 775 -18.03 36.04 0.94
CA ALA A 775 -17.78 35.80 -0.47
C ALA A 775 -19.07 35.38 -1.21
N GLU A 776 -19.07 35.61 -2.51
CA GLU A 776 -20.09 35.14 -3.45
C GLU A 776 -19.46 34.09 -4.37
N ASN A 777 -20.22 33.05 -4.72
CA ASN A 777 -19.79 31.95 -5.59
C ASN A 777 -18.41 31.39 -5.21
N GLU A 778 -18.27 30.97 -3.97
CA GLU A 778 -17.02 30.44 -3.43
C GLU A 778 -17.16 28.96 -3.07
N HIS A 779 -16.07 28.20 -3.25
CA HIS A 779 -16.06 26.77 -3.00
C HIS A 779 -16.18 26.46 -1.50
N ILE A 780 -17.01 25.49 -1.15
CA ILE A 780 -17.44 25.17 0.22
C ILE A 780 -16.26 24.79 1.13
N SER A 781 -15.17 24.26 0.57
CA SER A 781 -13.98 23.87 1.34
C SER A 781 -13.33 25.03 2.10
N VAL A 782 -13.55 26.29 1.69
CA VAL A 782 -12.97 27.45 2.38
C VAL A 782 -13.79 27.89 3.59
N VAL A 783 -15.10 27.61 3.59
CA VAL A 783 -16.06 28.20 4.53
C VAL A 783 -15.71 27.83 5.98
N GLN A 784 -15.43 26.55 6.24
CA GLN A 784 -15.07 26.10 7.58
C GLN A 784 -13.79 26.78 8.08
N GLY A 785 -12.76 26.91 7.23
CA GLY A 785 -11.53 27.63 7.56
C GLY A 785 -11.82 29.09 7.97
N ARG A 786 -12.65 29.79 7.19
CA ARG A 786 -13.06 31.17 7.48
C ARG A 786 -13.85 31.30 8.78
N CYS A 787 -14.69 30.33 9.13
CA CYS A 787 -15.36 30.31 10.42
C CYS A 787 -14.39 30.06 11.58
N LEU A 788 -13.41 29.18 11.41
CA LEU A 788 -12.41 28.87 12.44
C LEU A 788 -11.54 30.08 12.79
N GLU A 789 -11.22 30.95 11.82
CA GLU A 789 -10.44 32.19 12.04
C GLU A 789 -11.03 33.13 13.10
N TYR A 790 -12.35 33.08 13.34
CA TYR A 790 -13.01 33.93 14.34
C TYR A 790 -12.70 33.51 15.78
N GLY A 791 -12.28 32.25 16.02
CA GLY A 791 -11.98 31.74 17.37
C GLY A 791 -13.17 31.75 18.34
N ARG A 792 -14.41 31.85 17.84
CA ARG A 792 -15.66 31.87 18.62
C ARG A 792 -16.83 31.33 17.79
N PRO A 793 -17.97 30.99 18.42
CA PRO A 793 -19.19 30.72 17.68
C PRO A 793 -19.61 31.90 16.80
N VAL A 794 -20.10 31.59 15.60
CA VAL A 794 -20.58 32.55 14.60
C VAL A 794 -21.91 32.10 13.99
N ASP A 795 -22.75 33.05 13.59
CA ASP A 795 -23.94 32.75 12.79
C ASP A 795 -23.53 32.61 11.32
N LEU A 796 -23.73 31.42 10.75
CA LEU A 796 -23.37 31.09 9.37
C LEU A 796 -24.63 30.95 8.51
N ARG A 797 -24.64 31.64 7.37
CA ARG A 797 -25.67 31.51 6.34
C ARG A 797 -25.02 31.14 5.02
N LEU A 798 -25.54 30.12 4.34
CA LEU A 798 -25.09 29.61 3.05
C LEU A 798 -26.23 29.71 2.03
N ARG A 799 -25.95 30.17 0.82
CA ARG A 799 -26.90 30.21 -0.30
C ARG A 799 -26.33 29.47 -1.50
N PHE A 800 -26.98 28.38 -1.88
CA PHE A 800 -26.63 27.58 -3.06
C PHE A 800 -27.59 27.93 -4.21
N PRO A 801 -27.10 28.55 -5.29
CA PRO A 801 -27.92 28.80 -6.48
C PRO A 801 -28.13 27.50 -7.27
N VAL A 802 -29.35 27.28 -7.77
CA VAL A 802 -29.67 26.12 -8.62
C VAL A 802 -30.42 26.60 -9.85
N ARG A 803 -30.03 26.10 -11.04
CA ARG A 803 -30.69 26.43 -12.30
C ARG A 803 -31.39 25.19 -12.86
N ALA A 804 -32.64 25.37 -13.28
CA ALA A 804 -33.41 24.33 -13.94
C ALA A 804 -33.89 24.82 -15.32
N ALA A 805 -33.84 23.95 -16.31
CA ALA A 805 -34.35 24.19 -17.66
C ALA A 805 -35.88 24.21 -17.68
N TRP A 806 -36.46 24.58 -18.82
CA TRP A 806 -37.92 24.62 -18.99
C TRP A 806 -38.57 23.24 -19.09
N ASP A 807 -37.81 22.23 -19.49
CA ASP A 807 -38.22 20.83 -19.61
C ASP A 807 -37.95 20.00 -18.35
N PHE A 808 -37.34 20.59 -17.31
CA PHE A 808 -37.18 19.98 -16.00
C PHE A 808 -38.55 19.67 -15.38
N ASP A 809 -38.68 18.48 -14.77
CA ASP A 809 -39.91 18.04 -14.10
C ASP A 809 -39.84 18.33 -12.59
N PRO A 810 -40.50 19.40 -12.10
CA PRO A 810 -40.49 19.74 -10.67
C PRO A 810 -41.32 18.78 -9.81
N ASP A 811 -42.22 18.02 -10.42
CA ASP A 811 -43.12 17.08 -9.74
C ASP A 811 -42.52 15.66 -9.68
N GLY A 812 -41.34 15.46 -10.24
CA GLY A 812 -40.54 14.24 -10.10
C GLY A 812 -40.05 14.00 -8.68
N GLU A 813 -39.55 12.79 -8.41
CA GLU A 813 -38.89 12.50 -7.14
C GLU A 813 -37.57 13.27 -7.06
N LEU A 814 -37.44 14.12 -6.03
CA LEU A 814 -36.30 15.01 -5.84
C LEU A 814 -36.00 15.20 -4.35
N TYR A 815 -34.73 15.03 -4.00
CA TYR A 815 -34.26 15.10 -2.62
C TYR A 815 -33.04 16.01 -2.49
N LEU A 816 -33.01 16.78 -1.41
CA LEU A 816 -31.82 17.46 -0.91
C LEU A 816 -31.13 16.53 0.10
N VAL A 817 -29.83 16.33 -0.07
CA VAL A 817 -29.00 15.45 0.78
C VAL A 817 -28.00 16.28 1.56
N LEU A 818 -27.98 16.07 2.88
CA LEU A 818 -27.16 16.79 3.84
C LEU A 818 -26.70 15.82 4.93
N GLU A 819 -25.53 16.05 5.50
CA GLU A 819 -24.97 15.17 6.53
C GLU A 819 -25.65 15.30 7.91
N ARG A 820 -26.07 16.53 8.27
CA ARG A 820 -26.74 16.82 9.54
C ARG A 820 -27.85 17.85 9.34
N PRO A 821 -28.98 17.48 8.73
CA PRO A 821 -30.07 18.42 8.47
C PRO A 821 -30.60 19.12 9.74
N ASP A 822 -30.55 18.44 10.88
CA ASP A 822 -31.03 18.97 12.17
C ASP A 822 -30.21 20.15 12.70
N ASP A 823 -28.97 20.32 12.20
CA ASP A 823 -28.10 21.45 12.57
C ASP A 823 -28.44 22.72 11.78
N PHE A 824 -29.36 22.66 10.80
CA PHE A 824 -29.68 23.77 9.90
C PHE A 824 -31.16 24.15 9.89
N GLN A 825 -31.41 25.45 9.80
CA GLN A 825 -32.67 25.95 9.25
C GLN A 825 -32.55 25.98 7.72
N ILE A 826 -33.46 25.30 7.04
CA ILE A 826 -33.38 25.05 5.60
C ILE A 826 -34.54 25.73 4.91
N MET A 827 -34.27 26.48 3.85
CA MET A 827 -35.29 27.08 2.99
C MET A 827 -34.99 26.79 1.52
N VAL A 828 -36.04 26.47 0.76
CA VAL A 828 -35.97 26.30 -0.69
C VAL A 828 -36.88 27.34 -1.33
N ASN A 829 -36.34 28.24 -2.16
CA ASN A 829 -37.10 29.33 -2.76
C ASN A 829 -37.90 30.19 -1.76
N GLY A 830 -37.34 30.39 -0.55
CA GLY A 830 -37.98 31.12 0.53
C GLY A 830 -39.01 30.33 1.34
N ALA A 831 -39.36 29.10 0.94
CA ALA A 831 -40.24 28.22 1.71
C ALA A 831 -39.41 27.42 2.73
N PRO A 832 -39.75 27.42 4.03
CA PRO A 832 -39.07 26.61 5.03
C PRO A 832 -39.32 25.12 4.76
N LEU A 833 -38.25 24.32 4.76
CA LEU A 833 -38.33 22.89 4.59
C LEU A 833 -38.67 22.26 5.95
N THR A 834 -39.88 21.72 6.09
CA THR A 834 -40.28 20.98 7.29
C THR A 834 -39.87 19.52 7.09
N ALA A 835 -38.75 19.12 7.71
CA ALA A 835 -38.07 17.87 7.42
C ALA A 835 -38.97 16.63 7.59
N HIS A 836 -39.08 15.83 6.53
CA HIS A 836 -39.41 14.41 6.61
C HIS A 836 -38.16 13.65 6.21
N ASP A 837 -37.50 13.04 7.19
CA ASP A 837 -36.37 12.15 6.96
C ASP A 837 -36.81 10.98 6.07
N ALA A 838 -36.29 10.96 4.84
CA ALA A 838 -36.60 9.95 3.82
C ALA A 838 -35.52 8.86 3.74
N GLY A 839 -34.76 8.67 4.82
CA GLY A 839 -33.64 7.74 4.89
C GLY A 839 -32.34 8.39 4.43
N HIS A 840 -31.43 7.58 3.91
CA HIS A 840 -30.07 8.02 3.58
C HIS A 840 -29.69 7.76 2.11
N TYR A 841 -28.55 8.29 1.68
CA TYR A 841 -27.97 8.12 0.34
C TYR A 841 -26.48 7.78 0.43
N ARG A 842 -26.08 6.58 -0.02
CA ARG A 842 -24.70 6.02 0.04
C ARG A 842 -24.16 5.78 1.44
N ASP A 843 -24.13 6.80 2.30
CA ASP A 843 -23.69 6.69 3.69
C ASP A 843 -24.86 6.96 4.64
N THR A 844 -24.90 6.30 5.81
CA THR A 844 -25.98 6.48 6.79
C THR A 844 -26.09 7.91 7.34
N SER A 845 -24.99 8.68 7.28
CA SER A 845 -24.95 10.09 7.65
C SER A 845 -25.55 11.01 6.58
N PHE A 846 -25.67 10.59 5.32
CA PHE A 846 -26.16 11.44 4.23
C PHE A 846 -27.69 11.38 4.18
N ARG A 847 -28.36 12.26 4.92
CA ARG A 847 -29.82 12.26 5.11
C ARG A 847 -30.54 12.88 3.92
N LYS A 848 -31.62 12.23 3.47
CA LYS A 848 -32.47 12.69 2.37
C LYS A 848 -33.66 13.49 2.90
N LEU A 849 -33.84 14.69 2.38
CA LEU A 849 -35.02 15.53 2.60
C LEU A 849 -35.75 15.72 1.27
N SER A 850 -37.02 15.36 1.19
CA SER A 850 -37.81 15.56 -0.03
C SER A 850 -37.99 17.06 -0.31
N VAL A 851 -37.65 17.49 -1.53
CA VAL A 851 -37.86 18.86 -2.03
C VAL A 851 -38.74 18.88 -3.28
N LYS A 852 -39.52 17.80 -3.46
CA LYS A 852 -40.50 17.63 -4.53
C LYS A 852 -41.43 18.83 -4.63
N GLY A 853 -41.59 19.38 -5.84
CA GLY A 853 -42.43 20.53 -6.14
C GLY A 853 -41.92 21.87 -5.58
N LEU A 854 -40.77 21.92 -4.88
CA LEU A 854 -40.20 23.16 -4.34
C LEU A 854 -39.27 23.86 -5.32
N LEU A 855 -38.63 23.12 -6.24
CA LEU A 855 -37.88 23.68 -7.35
C LEU A 855 -38.82 24.02 -8.51
N ARG A 856 -38.46 25.00 -9.31
CA ARG A 856 -39.20 25.47 -10.50
C ARG A 856 -38.25 25.69 -11.68
N PRO A 857 -38.74 25.62 -12.93
CA PRO A 857 -37.96 26.09 -14.08
C PRO A 857 -37.38 27.50 -13.87
N GLY A 858 -36.14 27.70 -14.29
CA GLY A 858 -35.39 28.94 -14.10
C GLY A 858 -34.49 28.92 -12.87
N ARG A 859 -34.47 30.04 -12.13
CA ARG A 859 -33.59 30.24 -10.97
C ARG A 859 -34.26 29.75 -9.69
N ASN A 860 -33.50 28.99 -8.93
CA ASN A 860 -33.85 28.48 -7.62
C ASN A 860 -32.73 28.81 -6.61
N GLU A 861 -33.07 28.78 -5.33
CA GLU A 861 -32.09 28.90 -4.26
C GLU A 861 -32.39 27.93 -3.13
N ILE A 862 -31.32 27.39 -2.55
CA ILE A 862 -31.34 26.62 -1.31
C ILE A 862 -30.54 27.40 -0.29
N LEU A 863 -31.17 27.70 0.85
CA LEU A 863 -30.58 28.46 1.93
C LEU A 863 -30.43 27.58 3.16
N LEU A 864 -29.24 27.58 3.74
CA LEU A 864 -28.94 26.93 5.01
C LEU A 864 -28.48 27.98 6.02
N GLU A 865 -29.09 28.01 7.20
CA GLU A 865 -28.69 28.86 8.32
C GLU A 865 -28.37 27.99 9.54
N THR A 866 -27.21 28.20 10.14
CA THR A 866 -26.76 27.48 11.34
C THR A 866 -25.91 28.38 12.24
N ARG A 867 -25.64 27.91 13.45
CA ARG A 867 -24.64 28.50 14.34
C ARG A 867 -23.41 27.60 14.39
N PHE A 868 -22.39 27.97 13.62
CA PHE A 868 -21.12 27.23 13.62
C PHE A 868 -20.38 27.46 14.93
N ALA A 869 -20.02 26.37 15.61
CA ALA A 869 -19.29 26.43 16.87
C ALA A 869 -18.33 25.25 17.02
N GLN A 870 -17.17 25.55 17.61
CA GLN A 870 -16.21 24.56 18.09
C GLN A 870 -15.95 24.79 19.57
N SER A 871 -15.63 23.72 20.30
CA SER A 871 -15.18 23.79 21.68
C SER A 871 -13.73 24.32 21.76
N PRO A 872 -13.30 24.90 22.91
CA PRO A 872 -11.91 25.30 23.10
C PRO A 872 -10.88 24.20 22.82
N ALA A 873 -11.21 22.95 23.18
CA ALA A 873 -10.35 21.79 22.95
C ALA A 873 -10.06 21.54 21.46
N VAL A 874 -11.01 21.80 20.57
CA VAL A 874 -10.81 21.66 19.12
C VAL A 874 -9.81 22.69 18.61
N TYR A 875 -9.88 23.94 19.10
CA TYR A 875 -8.91 24.97 18.73
C TYR A 875 -7.50 24.65 19.23
N GLU A 876 -7.37 24.10 20.44
CA GLU A 876 -6.09 23.63 20.96
C GLU A 876 -5.52 22.48 20.13
N GLN A 877 -6.37 21.50 19.77
CA GLN A 877 -5.97 20.37 18.92
C GLN A 877 -5.53 20.83 17.53
N LEU A 878 -6.21 21.82 16.93
CA LEU A 878 -5.83 22.40 15.64
C LEU A 878 -4.41 23.00 15.66
N GLU A 879 -4.01 23.66 16.75
CA GLU A 879 -2.64 24.18 16.86
C GLU A 879 -1.61 23.04 16.99
N ARG A 880 -1.92 21.98 17.74
CA ARG A 880 -1.04 20.81 17.86
C ARG A 880 -0.92 20.03 16.54
N ALA A 881 -2.02 19.89 15.82
CA ALA A 881 -2.10 19.21 14.53
C ALA A 881 -1.26 19.87 13.42
N LYS A 882 -0.89 21.14 13.57
CA LYS A 882 0.07 21.83 12.68
C LYS A 882 1.52 21.40 12.93
N VAL A 883 1.82 20.83 14.09
CA VAL A 883 3.20 20.51 14.51
C VAL A 883 3.54 19.05 14.27
N PHE A 884 2.63 18.13 14.58
CA PHE A 884 2.88 16.70 14.42
C PHE A 884 1.63 15.95 13.95
N GLU A 885 1.85 14.96 13.08
CA GLU A 885 0.76 14.26 12.41
C GLU A 885 -0.15 13.46 13.34
N ALA A 886 0.37 12.89 14.44
CA ALA A 886 -0.46 12.13 15.36
C ALA A 886 -1.63 12.95 15.91
N GLU A 887 -1.42 14.26 16.11
CA GLU A 887 -2.47 15.18 16.56
C GLU A 887 -3.45 15.52 15.44
N LYS A 888 -2.99 15.58 14.19
CA LYS A 888 -3.83 15.74 13.00
C LYS A 888 -4.70 14.50 12.76
N ASN A 889 -4.14 13.30 12.93
CA ASN A 889 -4.80 12.02 12.68
C ASN A 889 -5.95 11.74 13.68
N LYS A 890 -5.98 12.44 14.82
CA LYS A 890 -7.05 12.38 15.84
C LYS A 890 -8.06 13.54 15.75
N LEU A 891 -7.93 14.45 14.78
CA LEU A 891 -8.70 15.69 14.77
C LEU A 891 -10.20 15.42 14.58
N THR A 892 -11.03 15.97 15.48
CA THR A 892 -12.49 15.81 15.44
C THR A 892 -13.17 17.16 15.67
N PHE A 893 -14.01 17.57 14.72
CA PHE A 893 -14.78 18.81 14.82
C PHE A 893 -16.14 18.58 15.50
N ASN A 894 -16.64 19.60 16.21
CA ASN A 894 -18.00 19.62 16.76
C ASN A 894 -19.04 19.95 15.68
N SER A 895 -18.74 20.94 14.83
CA SER A 895 -19.53 21.32 13.65
C SER A 895 -18.70 21.15 12.39
N GLU A 896 -19.24 20.55 11.33
CA GLU A 896 -18.57 20.41 10.04
C GLU A 896 -19.43 21.05 8.95
N ILE A 897 -18.81 21.77 8.02
CA ILE A 897 -19.48 22.42 6.88
C ILE A 897 -19.04 21.73 5.60
N GLU A 898 -20.01 21.23 4.83
CA GLU A 898 -19.77 20.38 3.68
C GLU A 898 -20.68 20.72 2.49
N ALA A 899 -20.30 20.20 1.32
CA ALA A 899 -21.13 20.22 0.13
C ALA A 899 -22.48 19.56 0.39
N VAL A 900 -23.49 20.00 -0.35
CA VAL A 900 -24.84 19.43 -0.31
C VAL A 900 -25.21 18.89 -1.68
N TYR A 901 -26.13 17.94 -1.76
CA TYR A 901 -26.42 17.26 -3.02
C TYR A 901 -27.90 17.33 -3.35
N LEU A 902 -28.23 17.50 -4.62
CA LEU A 902 -29.55 17.20 -5.14
C LEU A 902 -29.51 15.82 -5.79
N ILE A 903 -30.50 14.97 -5.50
CA ILE A 903 -30.63 13.66 -6.15
C ILE A 903 -32.06 13.43 -6.64
N GLY A 904 -32.22 12.76 -7.79
CA GLY A 904 -33.52 12.50 -8.38
C GLY A 904 -33.45 11.97 -9.81
N ASP A 905 -34.61 11.96 -10.48
CA ASP A 905 -34.74 11.56 -11.88
C ASP A 905 -34.63 12.78 -12.81
N PHE A 906 -33.40 13.27 -12.99
CA PHE A 906 -33.09 14.44 -13.82
C PHE A 906 -31.78 14.27 -14.60
N GLY A 907 -31.60 15.09 -15.64
CA GLY A 907 -30.31 15.26 -16.32
C GLY A 907 -29.57 16.49 -15.78
N VAL A 908 -28.25 16.50 -15.91
CA VAL A 908 -27.39 17.65 -15.60
C VAL A 908 -26.57 17.98 -16.83
N VAL A 909 -26.77 19.18 -17.38
CA VAL A 909 -26.02 19.66 -18.56
C VAL A 909 -25.30 20.95 -18.26
N THR A 910 -24.23 21.23 -19.00
CA THR A 910 -23.51 22.51 -19.00
C THR A 910 -23.68 23.18 -20.37
N PRO A 911 -23.77 24.52 -20.46
CA PRO A 911 -23.87 25.23 -21.73
C PRO A 911 -22.59 25.14 -22.57
N GLU A 912 -21.43 24.96 -21.93
CA GLU A 912 -20.14 24.86 -22.59
C GLU A 912 -19.73 23.40 -22.77
N PRO A 913 -19.05 23.06 -23.89
CA PRO A 913 -18.58 21.69 -24.13
C PRO A 913 -17.50 21.27 -23.15
N PHE A 914 -17.34 19.96 -22.96
CA PHE A 914 -16.26 19.40 -22.16
C PHE A 914 -14.93 19.43 -22.92
N GLU A 915 -13.86 19.73 -22.21
CA GLU A 915 -12.48 19.56 -22.65
C GLU A 915 -11.98 18.17 -22.25
N GLN A 916 -11.37 17.45 -23.18
CA GLN A 916 -10.76 16.16 -22.91
C GLN A 916 -9.37 16.32 -22.26
N LEU A 917 -9.11 15.55 -21.22
CA LEU A 917 -7.86 15.51 -20.46
C LEU A 917 -7.27 14.08 -20.47
N PRO A 918 -5.98 13.91 -20.10
CA PRO A 918 -5.40 12.59 -19.89
C PRO A 918 -6.19 11.76 -18.85
N ARG A 919 -5.96 10.44 -18.85
CA ARG A 919 -6.57 9.48 -17.89
C ARG A 919 -8.11 9.43 -17.97
N HIS A 920 -8.68 9.56 -19.18
CA HIS A 920 -10.13 9.49 -19.42
C HIS A 920 -10.91 10.52 -18.59
N ALA A 921 -10.38 11.74 -18.51
CA ALA A 921 -10.95 12.81 -17.72
C ALA A 921 -11.53 13.92 -18.61
N LEU A 922 -12.57 14.58 -18.11
CA LEU A 922 -13.36 15.59 -18.80
C LEU A 922 -13.45 16.84 -17.93
N ARG A 923 -13.13 18.00 -18.49
CA ARG A 923 -13.22 19.29 -17.80
C ARG A 923 -14.35 20.16 -18.34
N CYS A 924 -15.08 20.83 -17.45
CA CYS A 924 -16.06 21.84 -17.82
C CYS A 924 -16.06 23.03 -16.83
N PRO A 925 -16.65 24.18 -17.18
CA PRO A 925 -16.68 25.35 -16.30
C PRO A 925 -17.58 25.23 -15.05
N GLY A 926 -18.49 24.26 -14.99
CA GLY A 926 -19.36 24.06 -13.82
C GLY A 926 -20.72 24.78 -13.83
N ASP A 927 -21.11 25.43 -14.92
CA ASP A 927 -22.42 26.10 -15.06
C ASP A 927 -23.57 25.08 -15.29
N PHE A 928 -23.91 24.31 -14.25
CA PHE A 928 -24.87 23.21 -14.37
C PHE A 928 -26.34 23.67 -14.45
N LEU A 929 -27.11 22.95 -15.28
CA LEU A 929 -28.55 23.12 -15.50
C LEU A 929 -29.25 21.77 -15.32
N LEU A 930 -30.24 21.71 -14.42
CA LEU A 930 -31.12 20.56 -14.29
C LEU A 930 -32.07 20.47 -15.48
N THR A 931 -32.18 19.31 -16.11
CA THR A 931 -33.08 19.03 -17.24
C THR A 931 -33.95 17.82 -16.93
N ARG A 932 -34.83 17.43 -17.85
CA ARG A 932 -35.40 16.08 -17.81
C ARG A 932 -34.28 15.04 -17.91
N ALA A 933 -34.47 13.89 -17.24
CA ALA A 933 -33.57 12.76 -17.44
C ALA A 933 -33.57 12.32 -18.92
N PRO A 934 -32.40 11.99 -19.48
CA PRO A 934 -32.31 11.45 -20.84
C PRO A 934 -33.00 10.07 -20.91
N SER A 935 -33.73 9.82 -21.99
CA SER A 935 -34.34 8.50 -22.26
C SER A 935 -33.47 7.61 -23.16
N SER A 936 -32.47 8.17 -23.81
CA SER A 936 -31.43 7.44 -24.54
C SER A 936 -30.07 8.12 -24.35
N ILE A 937 -29.00 7.33 -24.49
CA ILE A 937 -27.63 7.82 -24.29
C ILE A 937 -26.63 7.00 -25.12
N PRO A 938 -25.51 7.58 -25.60
CA PRO A 938 -24.45 6.81 -26.23
C PRO A 938 -23.65 6.02 -25.19
N LEU A 939 -23.25 4.80 -25.55
CA LEU A 939 -22.65 3.84 -24.61
C LEU A 939 -21.24 4.20 -24.12
N ALA A 940 -20.45 4.91 -24.95
CA ALA A 940 -19.04 5.19 -24.68
C ALA A 940 -18.82 6.27 -23.62
N ASP A 941 -19.77 7.19 -23.47
CA ASP A 941 -19.68 8.26 -22.48
C ASP A 941 -21.05 8.80 -22.08
N LEU A 942 -21.41 8.54 -20.83
CA LEU A 942 -22.66 8.97 -20.23
C LEU A 942 -22.52 10.35 -19.54
N VAL A 943 -21.30 10.78 -19.19
CA VAL A 943 -21.03 12.01 -18.43
C VAL A 943 -21.46 13.24 -19.22
N GLN A 944 -21.02 13.32 -20.47
CA GLN A 944 -21.34 14.46 -21.34
C GLN A 944 -22.83 14.52 -21.73
N HIS A 945 -23.59 13.45 -21.50
CA HIS A 945 -24.97 13.28 -21.95
C HIS A 945 -25.99 13.32 -20.80
N GLY A 946 -25.67 14.03 -19.72
CA GLY A 946 -26.63 14.34 -18.66
C GLY A 946 -26.35 13.66 -17.32
N LEU A 947 -25.30 12.82 -17.24
CA LEU A 947 -24.96 12.04 -16.04
C LEU A 947 -23.56 12.39 -15.43
N PRO A 948 -23.12 13.66 -15.38
CA PRO A 948 -21.75 13.98 -14.95
C PRO A 948 -21.45 13.64 -13.48
N PHE A 949 -22.44 13.69 -12.58
CA PHE A 949 -22.29 13.34 -11.16
C PHE A 949 -22.84 11.94 -10.81
N PHE A 950 -23.21 11.16 -11.81
CA PHE A 950 -23.82 9.86 -11.60
C PHE A 950 -22.84 8.87 -10.95
N ASN A 951 -23.30 8.21 -9.89
CA ASN A 951 -22.49 7.35 -9.02
C ASN A 951 -23.27 6.09 -8.63
N GLY A 952 -23.95 5.45 -9.59
CA GLY A 952 -24.80 4.28 -9.31
C GLY A 952 -24.81 3.31 -10.47
N THR A 953 -25.94 2.60 -10.63
CA THR A 953 -26.14 1.68 -11.75
C THR A 953 -27.14 2.22 -12.77
N VAL A 954 -26.75 2.17 -14.05
CA VAL A 954 -27.66 2.38 -15.18
C VAL A 954 -27.97 1.06 -15.85
N ARG A 955 -29.16 0.95 -16.42
CA ARG A 955 -29.53 -0.12 -17.36
C ARG A 955 -29.66 0.48 -18.76
N LEU A 956 -28.97 -0.12 -19.71
CA LEU A 956 -28.92 0.27 -21.11
C LEU A 956 -29.48 -0.87 -21.95
N THR A 957 -30.50 -0.58 -22.76
CA THR A 957 -31.15 -1.59 -23.62
C THR A 957 -31.02 -1.24 -25.10
N ARG A 958 -30.71 -2.25 -25.92
CA ARG A 958 -30.71 -2.13 -27.39
C ARG A 958 -31.18 -3.41 -28.05
N THR A 959 -32.01 -3.26 -29.07
CA THR A 959 -32.46 -4.38 -29.90
C THR A 959 -31.71 -4.40 -31.22
N VAL A 960 -31.26 -5.58 -31.62
CA VAL A 960 -30.61 -5.83 -32.91
C VAL A 960 -31.32 -6.95 -33.65
N THR A 961 -31.55 -6.75 -34.94
CA THR A 961 -32.15 -7.76 -35.81
C THR A 961 -31.06 -8.57 -36.52
N LEU A 962 -31.06 -9.88 -36.31
CA LEU A 962 -30.07 -10.80 -36.90
C LEU A 962 -30.74 -11.77 -37.88
N ALA A 963 -30.08 -12.04 -39.00
CA ALA A 963 -30.49 -13.09 -39.92
C ALA A 963 -30.20 -14.49 -39.35
N ALA A 964 -30.84 -15.53 -39.89
CA ALA A 964 -30.72 -16.90 -39.37
C ALA A 964 -29.29 -17.48 -39.47
N ASP A 965 -28.46 -16.97 -40.37
CA ASP A 965 -27.04 -17.32 -40.53
C ASP A 965 -26.11 -16.50 -39.63
N GLU A 966 -26.63 -15.51 -38.89
CA GLU A 966 -25.84 -14.59 -38.05
C GLU A 966 -25.91 -14.90 -36.54
N ILE A 967 -26.60 -15.98 -36.14
CA ILE A 967 -26.91 -16.31 -34.73
C ILE A 967 -25.96 -17.34 -34.08
N HIS A 968 -25.01 -17.88 -34.84
CA HIS A 968 -24.10 -18.94 -34.40
C HIS A 968 -22.64 -18.47 -34.43
N GLY A 969 -21.82 -18.96 -33.51
CA GLY A 969 -20.39 -18.67 -33.42
C GLY A 969 -20.08 -17.22 -33.02
N ARG A 970 -21.02 -16.55 -32.36
CA ARG A 970 -20.94 -15.11 -32.07
C ARG A 970 -20.39 -14.84 -30.68
N ARG A 971 -19.62 -13.76 -30.54
CA ARG A 971 -19.18 -13.22 -29.24
C ARG A 971 -19.59 -11.77 -29.06
N PHE A 972 -19.99 -11.43 -27.85
CA PHE A 972 -20.08 -10.03 -27.43
C PHE A 972 -18.70 -9.59 -26.93
N ARG A 973 -18.23 -8.41 -27.36
CA ARG A 973 -16.99 -7.82 -26.86
C ARG A 973 -17.04 -6.30 -26.87
N PHE A 974 -16.29 -5.68 -25.97
CA PHE A 974 -15.98 -4.25 -25.96
C PHE A 974 -14.48 -4.05 -25.72
N ALA A 975 -13.95 -2.92 -26.19
CA ALA A 975 -12.52 -2.63 -26.15
C ALA A 975 -12.07 -2.14 -24.78
N ASP A 976 -12.88 -1.30 -24.12
CA ASP A 976 -12.51 -0.67 -22.87
C ASP A 976 -13.70 -0.47 -21.92
N MET A 977 -13.42 -0.53 -20.62
CA MET A 977 -14.40 -0.42 -19.54
C MET A 977 -14.15 0.84 -18.72
N ARG A 978 -15.03 1.85 -18.87
CA ARG A 978 -15.00 3.10 -18.08
C ARG A 978 -15.99 3.06 -16.90
N ALA A 979 -16.62 1.90 -16.68
CA ALA A 979 -17.41 1.58 -15.49
C ALA A 979 -16.57 0.73 -14.52
N HIS A 980 -17.03 0.58 -13.28
CA HIS A 980 -16.37 -0.32 -12.31
C HIS A 980 -16.86 -1.76 -12.46
N VAL A 981 -18.13 -1.94 -12.82
CA VAL A 981 -18.75 -3.24 -13.09
C VAL A 981 -19.63 -3.12 -14.33
N ALA A 982 -19.56 -4.14 -15.20
CA ALA A 982 -20.48 -4.28 -16.33
C ALA A 982 -21.13 -5.66 -16.31
N SER A 983 -22.44 -5.73 -16.56
CA SER A 983 -23.20 -6.98 -16.64
C SER A 983 -23.98 -7.06 -17.95
N LEU A 984 -23.89 -8.20 -18.64
CA LEU A 984 -24.62 -8.46 -19.88
C LEU A 984 -25.75 -9.48 -19.65
N SER A 985 -26.93 -9.14 -20.15
CA SER A 985 -28.02 -10.07 -20.41
C SER A 985 -28.47 -10.01 -21.87
N VAL A 986 -28.81 -11.16 -22.44
CA VAL A 986 -29.31 -11.28 -23.82
C VAL A 986 -30.62 -12.04 -23.81
N ASN A 987 -31.66 -11.45 -24.42
CA ASN A 987 -33.01 -12.03 -24.47
C ASN A 987 -33.53 -12.49 -23.10
N GLY A 988 -33.28 -11.69 -22.05
CA GLY A 988 -33.65 -11.98 -20.66
C GLY A 988 -32.79 -13.02 -19.93
N THR A 989 -31.72 -13.53 -20.55
CA THR A 989 -30.80 -14.49 -19.93
C THR A 989 -29.50 -13.79 -19.54
N SER A 990 -29.10 -13.87 -18.27
CA SER A 990 -27.81 -13.36 -17.79
C SER A 990 -26.65 -14.15 -18.42
N VAL A 991 -25.65 -13.44 -18.92
CA VAL A 991 -24.53 -14.01 -19.68
C VAL A 991 -23.23 -13.95 -18.89
N LYS A 992 -22.80 -12.74 -18.52
CA LYS A 992 -21.51 -12.51 -17.85
C LYS A 992 -21.51 -11.17 -17.12
N GLU A 993 -20.77 -11.12 -16.03
CA GLU A 993 -20.39 -9.90 -15.31
C GLU A 993 -18.88 -9.73 -15.44
N TRP A 994 -18.44 -8.51 -15.72
CA TRP A 994 -17.03 -8.15 -15.89
C TRP A 994 -16.60 -7.15 -14.81
N PHE A 995 -15.43 -7.43 -14.26
CA PHE A 995 -14.71 -6.59 -13.30
C PHE A 995 -13.32 -6.18 -13.82
N TRP A 996 -12.76 -7.00 -14.70
CA TRP A 996 -11.46 -6.85 -15.37
C TRP A 996 -11.47 -7.66 -16.67
N ARG A 997 -10.44 -7.51 -17.50
CA ARG A 997 -10.31 -8.21 -18.78
C ARG A 997 -10.23 -9.74 -18.61
N PRO A 998 -10.56 -10.51 -19.66
CA PRO A 998 -11.00 -10.09 -20.99
C PRO A 998 -12.49 -9.73 -21.07
N PHE A 999 -12.78 -8.62 -21.74
CA PHE A 999 -14.11 -8.03 -21.94
C PHE A 999 -14.92 -8.69 -23.07
N GLU A 1000 -15.03 -10.01 -23.01
CA GLU A 1000 -15.81 -10.80 -23.97
C GLU A 1000 -16.71 -11.86 -23.32
N ALA A 1001 -17.76 -12.27 -24.04
CA ALA A 1001 -18.65 -13.37 -23.70
C ALA A 1001 -19.14 -14.14 -24.94
N ASN A 1002 -19.27 -15.46 -24.82
CA ASN A 1002 -19.86 -16.31 -25.87
C ASN A 1002 -21.40 -16.14 -25.90
N LEU A 1003 -21.97 -15.99 -27.10
CA LEU A 1003 -23.41 -15.84 -27.32
C LEU A 1003 -24.09 -17.09 -27.92
N ASP A 1004 -23.34 -18.19 -28.10
CA ASP A 1004 -23.86 -19.41 -28.68
C ASP A 1004 -25.09 -19.95 -27.94
N GLY A 1005 -26.17 -20.15 -28.69
CA GLY A 1005 -27.45 -20.64 -28.17
C GLY A 1005 -28.33 -19.59 -27.49
N LEU A 1006 -27.86 -18.34 -27.37
CA LEU A 1006 -28.62 -17.23 -26.77
C LEU A 1006 -29.32 -16.34 -27.81
N LEU A 1007 -28.83 -16.35 -29.05
CA LEU A 1007 -29.36 -15.56 -30.17
C LEU A 1007 -30.49 -16.29 -30.91
N ARG A 1008 -31.45 -15.53 -31.45
CA ARG A 1008 -32.57 -16.03 -32.27
C ARG A 1008 -32.67 -15.25 -33.60
N PRO A 1009 -33.17 -15.86 -34.69
CA PRO A 1009 -33.47 -15.11 -35.91
C PRO A 1009 -34.49 -14.00 -35.62
N GLY A 1010 -34.28 -12.81 -36.19
CA GLY A 1010 -35.09 -11.63 -35.91
C GLY A 1010 -34.52 -10.80 -34.75
N GLU A 1011 -35.40 -10.23 -33.93
CA GLU A 1011 -35.03 -9.29 -32.86
C GLU A 1011 -34.38 -9.98 -31.67
N ASN A 1012 -33.21 -9.47 -31.29
CA ASN A 1012 -32.45 -9.86 -30.09
C ASN A 1012 -32.27 -8.63 -29.20
N GLU A 1013 -32.63 -8.75 -27.94
CA GLU A 1013 -32.45 -7.71 -26.94
C GLU A 1013 -31.13 -7.90 -26.21
N PHE A 1014 -30.31 -6.86 -26.17
CA PHE A 1014 -29.11 -6.76 -25.37
C PHE A 1014 -29.37 -5.76 -24.24
N VAL A 1015 -29.04 -6.17 -23.02
CA VAL A 1015 -29.14 -5.32 -21.83
C VAL A 1015 -27.77 -5.28 -21.17
N LEU A 1016 -27.23 -4.07 -21.02
CA LEU A 1016 -26.04 -3.80 -20.23
C LEU A 1016 -26.42 -3.07 -18.95
N GLU A 1017 -25.98 -3.57 -17.80
CA GLU A 1017 -26.01 -2.83 -16.55
C GLU A 1017 -24.58 -2.36 -16.23
N LEU A 1018 -24.39 -1.05 -16.09
CA LEU A 1018 -23.09 -0.43 -15.80
C LEU A 1018 -23.15 0.25 -14.44
N THR A 1019 -22.21 -0.08 -13.55
CA THR A 1019 -22.12 0.50 -12.20
C THR A 1019 -20.87 1.36 -12.07
N ASN A 1020 -21.03 2.60 -11.60
CA ASN A 1020 -19.93 3.55 -11.37
C ASN A 1020 -19.52 3.62 -9.88
N GLY A 1021 -18.37 4.23 -9.60
CA GLY A 1021 -17.89 4.56 -8.26
C GLY A 1021 -18.32 5.95 -7.80
N LEU A 1022 -17.72 6.43 -6.69
CA LEU A 1022 -18.06 7.71 -6.06
C LEU A 1022 -17.25 8.91 -6.61
N ARG A 1023 -16.33 8.70 -7.55
CA ARG A 1023 -15.41 9.72 -8.05
C ARG A 1023 -16.08 11.00 -8.54
N ASN A 1024 -17.12 10.82 -9.36
CA ASN A 1024 -17.83 11.94 -9.97
C ASN A 1024 -18.75 12.66 -8.97
N LEU A 1025 -19.17 11.99 -7.88
CA LEU A 1025 -19.93 12.61 -6.80
C LEU A 1025 -19.04 13.39 -5.82
N LEU A 1026 -17.94 12.77 -5.38
CA LEU A 1026 -17.13 13.24 -4.24
C LEU A 1026 -15.85 13.98 -4.61
N GLY A 1027 -15.41 13.90 -5.87
CA GLY A 1027 -14.20 14.58 -6.34
C GLY A 1027 -12.91 13.77 -6.10
N PRO A 1028 -11.74 14.41 -6.10
CA PRO A 1028 -11.54 15.87 -6.20
C PRO A 1028 -11.87 16.41 -7.59
N HIS A 1029 -12.70 17.45 -7.69
CA HIS A 1029 -13.11 18.00 -9.00
C HIS A 1029 -12.19 19.10 -9.52
N HIS A 1030 -11.39 19.74 -8.66
CA HIS A 1030 -10.79 21.04 -8.95
C HIS A 1030 -9.25 21.02 -9.06
N LEU A 1031 -8.66 19.84 -9.27
CA LEU A 1031 -7.23 19.73 -9.51
C LEU A 1031 -6.87 20.25 -10.91
N GLU A 1032 -5.83 21.07 -11.00
CA GLU A 1032 -5.34 21.59 -12.28
C GLU A 1032 -4.89 20.48 -13.24
N GLU A 1033 -4.29 19.41 -12.71
CA GLU A 1033 -3.89 18.24 -13.52
C GLU A 1033 -5.06 17.41 -14.07
N GLY A 1034 -6.28 17.62 -13.55
CA GLY A 1034 -7.44 16.78 -13.87
C GLY A 1034 -7.53 15.56 -12.95
N GLU A 1035 -7.65 14.36 -13.52
CA GLU A 1035 -7.71 13.13 -12.72
C GLU A 1035 -6.33 12.77 -12.16
N SER A 1036 -6.26 12.53 -10.84
CA SER A 1036 -5.02 12.22 -10.14
C SER A 1036 -4.98 10.78 -9.65
N TYR A 1037 -3.83 10.12 -9.78
CA TYR A 1037 -3.58 8.76 -9.25
C TYR A 1037 -2.85 8.80 -7.89
N ALA A 1038 -2.74 9.99 -7.29
CA ALA A 1038 -2.23 10.20 -5.94
C ALA A 1038 -3.19 11.16 -5.21
N VAL A 1039 -4.26 10.61 -4.64
CA VAL A 1039 -5.32 11.38 -4.00
C VAL A 1039 -5.19 11.31 -2.48
N ALA A 1040 -5.03 12.47 -1.85
CA ALA A 1040 -4.88 12.61 -0.40
C ALA A 1040 -5.75 13.77 0.10
N PRO A 1041 -5.90 13.99 1.43
CA PRO A 1041 -6.67 15.13 1.95
C PRO A 1041 -6.35 16.48 1.29
N PRO A 1042 -5.07 16.87 1.02
CA PRO A 1042 -4.76 18.12 0.33
C PRO A 1042 -5.49 18.32 -0.99
N SER A 1043 -5.77 17.25 -1.75
CA SER A 1043 -6.38 17.29 -3.08
C SER A 1043 -7.78 17.93 -3.11
N PHE A 1044 -8.42 18.10 -1.96
CA PHE A 1044 -9.79 18.60 -1.83
C PHE A 1044 -9.90 20.04 -1.30
N TYR A 1045 -8.78 20.69 -0.96
CA TYR A 1045 -8.79 22.02 -0.34
C TYR A 1045 -8.21 23.08 -1.27
N LYS A 1046 -9.03 24.10 -1.56
CA LYS A 1046 -8.65 25.30 -2.33
C LYS A 1046 -7.61 26.16 -1.62
N GLU A 1047 -7.77 26.33 -0.31
CA GLU A 1047 -6.89 27.15 0.53
C GLU A 1047 -6.09 26.28 1.52
N PRO A 1048 -4.89 26.73 1.96
CA PRO A 1048 -4.12 26.01 2.96
C PRO A 1048 -4.92 25.69 4.23
N SER A 1049 -4.91 24.42 4.63
CA SER A 1049 -5.53 23.93 5.85
C SER A 1049 -4.53 23.08 6.66
N VAL A 1050 -4.95 22.60 7.83
CA VAL A 1050 -4.16 21.62 8.60
C VAL A 1050 -3.98 20.29 7.85
N PHE A 1051 -4.81 20.04 6.84
CA PHE A 1051 -4.73 18.90 5.93
C PHE A 1051 -4.00 19.22 4.63
N GLY A 1052 -3.36 20.39 4.52
CA GLY A 1052 -2.72 20.87 3.29
C GLY A 1052 -3.69 21.55 2.32
N CYS A 1053 -3.27 21.69 1.06
CA CYS A 1053 -4.08 22.18 -0.06
C CYS A 1053 -3.61 21.58 -1.39
N ALA A 1054 -4.42 21.71 -2.43
CA ALA A 1054 -4.20 21.10 -3.74
C ALA A 1054 -2.97 21.65 -4.49
N GLY A 1055 -2.32 22.70 -3.98
CA GLY A 1055 -1.22 23.40 -4.64
C GLY A 1055 -1.68 24.25 -5.84
N GLN A 1056 -2.34 23.64 -6.81
CA GLN A 1056 -2.94 24.30 -7.99
C GLN A 1056 -4.44 23.98 -8.08
N TRP A 1057 -5.27 25.03 -8.02
CA TRP A 1057 -6.73 24.95 -8.04
C TRP A 1057 -7.28 25.46 -9.37
N ASN A 1058 -8.19 24.68 -9.98
CA ASN A 1058 -8.95 25.06 -11.16
C ASN A 1058 -10.42 25.29 -10.78
N GLU A 1059 -11.01 26.41 -11.20
CA GLU A 1059 -12.42 26.71 -10.91
C GLU A 1059 -13.39 25.83 -11.71
N GLY A 1060 -12.94 25.19 -12.80
CA GLY A 1060 -13.71 24.20 -13.52
C GLY A 1060 -13.79 22.85 -12.80
N TYR A 1061 -14.75 22.03 -13.21
CA TYR A 1061 -14.95 20.68 -12.71
C TYR A 1061 -14.28 19.67 -13.62
N CYS A 1062 -13.53 18.75 -13.03
CA CYS A 1062 -12.99 17.55 -13.64
C CYS A 1062 -13.83 16.33 -13.24
N PHE A 1063 -14.31 15.61 -14.25
CA PHE A 1063 -15.00 14.32 -14.15
C PHE A 1063 -14.17 13.24 -14.83
N VAL A 1064 -14.48 11.98 -14.52
CA VAL A 1064 -13.95 10.82 -15.24
C VAL A 1064 -15.07 10.24 -16.10
N GLU A 1065 -14.72 9.80 -17.32
CA GLU A 1065 -15.68 9.20 -18.27
C GLU A 1065 -16.38 7.98 -17.66
N PHE A 1066 -17.63 7.72 -18.07
CA PHE A 1066 -18.42 6.58 -17.60
C PHE A 1066 -19.13 5.91 -18.78
N GLY A 1067 -18.89 4.61 -19.00
CA GLY A 1067 -19.42 3.88 -20.15
C GLY A 1067 -18.60 2.63 -20.52
N VAL A 1068 -18.84 2.09 -21.71
CA VAL A 1068 -17.98 1.06 -22.35
C VAL A 1068 -17.76 1.40 -23.82
N GLU A 1069 -16.55 1.19 -24.32
CA GLU A 1069 -16.13 1.64 -25.66
C GLU A 1069 -15.94 0.47 -26.64
N GLY A 1070 -16.26 0.69 -27.92
CA GLY A 1070 -15.97 -0.26 -29.01
C GLY A 1070 -16.80 -1.55 -28.95
N THR A 1071 -18.09 -1.42 -28.67
CA THR A 1071 -18.97 -2.56 -28.40
C THR A 1071 -19.45 -3.20 -29.70
N GLN A 1072 -19.33 -4.52 -29.81
CA GLN A 1072 -19.68 -5.25 -31.03
C GLN A 1072 -20.06 -6.72 -30.77
N ILE A 1073 -20.77 -7.29 -31.75
CA ILE A 1073 -20.97 -8.73 -31.89
C ILE A 1073 -20.05 -9.23 -33.00
N ALA A 1074 -19.03 -10.02 -32.64
CA ALA A 1074 -18.06 -10.59 -33.57
C ALA A 1074 -18.45 -12.00 -33.98
#